data_AF-A7HEL6-F1
#
_entry.id   AF-A7HEL6-F1
#
_cell.length_a   1.000
_cell.length_b   1.000
_cell.length_c   1.000
_cell.angle_alpha   90.00
_cell.angle_beta   90.00
_cell.angle_gamma   90.00
#
_symmetry.space_group_name_H-M   'P 1'
#
loop_
_entity.id
_entity.type
_entity.pdbx_description
1 polymer ?
#
loop_
_entity_poly.entity_id
_entity_poly.type
_entity_poly.pdbx_seq_one_letter_code
_entity_poly.pdbx_strand_id
1 'polypeptide(L)'
;MPDTESKPLTLPPGMELLGALPPRAEEVLTPDALQFVADLVRRFRPRVEQLLERRREMQRRFDAGERPNFLSATEEIRAGAWTVAPLPDDLQDRRVEITGPVDRKMIINALNSGANVFMADFEDSNSPTWRNVVEGQVNLRDAVDGTIEYTAPDSRKHYRLKDRTAVLMVRPRGWHLLERHALVDGKPATAALWDFGLYLWNNARRLREKGSGPYFYCPKLESHLEARVWNELFTLGEDRLDLPRGAIKATCLIETIPAAFEMDEILWELREHSAGLNCGRWDYIFSTIKRFRADPKHVMPDRGHITMDKGFLRAYVQLLIQTCHRRNVHAMGGMAAQIPIKDDPAANEAALAKVRADKLREVTDGHDGTWVAHPGLVPIAKAIFDQHMKTPNQLHRKREDVHVSARDLLKVAEGPRTEAGLRHNVRVSVQYLEAWLRGTGCVPIYDLMEDAATVEISRSLAWQWIHHGVTLDDGSPLTVERFRTVLADEMDRVRLEVGDAAFHGGRFEDARALFERMSTQADFVEFITLPAYELLEAEGEQRERLLAGGAEAGADSPAPPHPDPRRWEGIVRRYGRAEVERLRGSVRVEHTLAQLGANRLWDLLHSEPYVHALGALTGNQAVQMVKAGLKAIYLSGWQVAADANTAGQTYPDQSLYPANSVPEVVRRINRALQRADQIEHAEGKAGTWWFAPIVADAEAGFGGPLNAFELMKAMIEAGAAAVHFEDQVASEKKCGHLGGKVLVPTSTFVRTLNAARLAADVMGVATILVARTDAEGAKLVMSDVDPYDAPFIERGERTPEGFYRMKPGLETAIARGLAYAPYADVIWCETQTPDLHEARRFAEGLHAKFPGKLLAYNCSPSFNWKRNLDDATIARFQRELGAMGYRFQFVTLAGFHALNHSMFQLARGYRDRGMAAYTELQQAEFAAERQGYTATRHQREVGTGYFDLVATAVSGGTASTLALEGSTEAAQFTAAGKTGRTHAAEQVQAALHEDHARIEALVDRLAEAKDLSAVTAALESLTQLLTEHFAHEEHQKGFYGLLSATSPEYRALVAGMIEEHRELLGTLQQLRERTKGQATSSDLAPLAGALGARVRDHEAREMVLARALH
;
A
#
# COMPACT_ATOMS: atom_id res chain seq x y z
N MET A 1 -27.94 -26.51 27.58
CA MET A 1 -26.80 -26.39 28.52
C MET A 1 -26.74 -24.94 28.95
N PRO A 2 -26.37 -24.63 30.21
CA PRO A 2 -26.48 -23.26 30.70
C PRO A 2 -25.51 -22.36 29.93
N ASP A 3 -26.03 -21.23 29.45
CA ASP A 3 -25.28 -20.10 28.93
C ASP A 3 -24.25 -19.66 29.97
N THR A 4 -22.98 -20.02 29.78
CA THR A 4 -21.88 -19.29 30.40
C THR A 4 -21.64 -18.08 29.53
N GLU A 5 -22.12 -16.91 29.95
CA GLU A 5 -21.72 -15.61 29.40
C GLU A 5 -20.18 -15.55 29.36
N SER A 6 -19.61 -15.76 28.18
CA SER A 6 -18.18 -15.57 27.94
C SER A 6 -17.87 -14.10 28.19
N LYS A 7 -16.91 -13.80 29.06
CA LYS A 7 -16.41 -12.44 29.23
C LYS A 7 -16.05 -11.87 27.85
N PRO A 8 -16.53 -10.67 27.48
CA PRO A 8 -16.19 -10.08 26.20
C PRO A 8 -14.67 -9.89 26.09
N LEU A 9 -14.09 -10.29 24.95
CA LEU A 9 -12.67 -10.08 24.65
C LEU A 9 -12.38 -8.57 24.61
N THR A 10 -11.28 -8.15 25.24
CA THR A 10 -10.76 -6.80 25.06
C THR A 10 -9.97 -6.75 23.76
N LEU A 11 -10.53 -6.11 22.74
CA LEU A 11 -9.88 -5.95 21.44
C LEU A 11 -9.02 -4.67 21.40
N PRO A 12 -7.88 -4.67 20.69
CA PRO A 12 -7.09 -3.46 20.49
C PRO A 12 -7.88 -2.45 19.65
N PRO A 13 -7.60 -1.14 19.76
CA PRO A 13 -8.28 -0.10 18.98
C PRO A 13 -8.24 -0.43 17.48
N GLY A 14 -9.36 -0.26 16.77
CA GLY A 14 -9.46 -0.50 15.32
C GLY A 14 -9.49 -1.97 14.89
N MET A 15 -9.46 -2.93 15.82
CA MET A 15 -9.63 -4.35 15.51
C MET A 15 -11.08 -4.81 15.74
N GLU A 16 -11.60 -5.59 14.80
CA GLU A 16 -12.92 -6.22 14.90
C GLU A 16 -12.80 -7.71 14.62
N LEU A 17 -13.45 -8.55 15.43
CA LEU A 17 -13.57 -9.98 15.18
C LEU A 17 -15.02 -10.28 14.74
N LEU A 18 -15.17 -10.78 13.52
CA LEU A 18 -16.48 -11.07 12.91
C LEU A 18 -16.92 -12.51 13.16
N GLY A 19 -15.98 -13.43 13.38
CA GLY A 19 -16.27 -14.85 13.60
C GLY A 19 -16.66 -15.16 15.05
N ALA A 20 -17.65 -16.04 15.24
CA ALA A 20 -18.01 -16.54 16.57
C ALA A 20 -16.81 -17.22 17.24
N LEU A 21 -16.56 -16.92 18.52
CA LEU A 21 -15.40 -17.45 19.25
C LEU A 21 -15.58 -18.95 19.51
N PRO A 22 -14.65 -19.82 19.01
CA PRO A 22 -14.65 -21.22 19.38
C PRO A 22 -14.37 -21.42 20.89
N PRO A 23 -14.69 -22.59 21.46
CA PRO A 23 -14.36 -22.89 22.84
C PRO A 23 -12.87 -22.68 23.11
N ARG A 24 -12.54 -22.03 24.25
CA ARG A 24 -11.18 -21.73 24.69
C ARG A 24 -10.42 -20.73 23.80
N ALA A 25 -11.09 -20.03 22.88
CA ALA A 25 -10.44 -19.03 22.03
C ALA A 25 -9.78 -17.91 22.83
N GLU A 26 -10.37 -17.52 23.97
CA GLU A 26 -9.84 -16.51 24.90
C GLU A 26 -8.46 -16.86 25.46
N GLU A 27 -8.09 -18.14 25.41
CA GLU A 27 -6.81 -18.64 25.89
C GLU A 27 -5.64 -18.33 24.94
N VAL A 28 -5.93 -18.04 23.66
CA VAL A 28 -4.93 -17.72 22.62
C VAL A 28 -5.14 -16.35 21.98
N LEU A 29 -6.39 -15.84 22.00
CA LEU A 29 -6.77 -14.49 21.58
C LEU A 29 -6.72 -13.53 22.77
N THR A 30 -5.61 -13.54 23.51
CA THR A 30 -5.42 -12.64 24.65
C THR A 30 -5.27 -11.19 24.16
N PRO A 31 -5.61 -10.17 24.97
CA PRO A 31 -5.51 -8.77 24.56
C PRO A 31 -4.12 -8.41 24.02
N ASP A 32 -3.05 -8.90 24.65
CA ASP A 32 -1.68 -8.63 24.20
C ASP A 32 -1.33 -9.37 22.89
N ALA A 33 -1.81 -10.60 22.71
CA ALA A 33 -1.63 -11.35 21.46
C ALA A 33 -2.33 -10.64 20.30
N LEU A 34 -3.56 -10.18 20.51
CA LEU A 34 -4.33 -9.43 19.52
C LEU A 34 -3.70 -8.07 19.22
N GLN A 35 -3.20 -7.36 20.24
CA GLN A 35 -2.46 -6.11 20.05
C GLN A 35 -1.21 -6.35 19.20
N PHE A 36 -0.44 -7.40 19.50
CA PHE A 36 0.75 -7.76 18.72
C PHE A 36 0.39 -8.03 17.26
N VAL A 37 -0.63 -8.84 16.99
CA VAL A 37 -1.10 -9.12 15.62
C VAL A 37 -1.58 -7.85 14.91
N ALA A 38 -2.33 -6.99 15.59
CA ALA A 38 -2.79 -5.71 15.01
C ALA A 38 -1.60 -4.82 14.60
N ASP A 39 -0.55 -4.76 15.43
CA ASP A 39 0.66 -3.99 15.14
C ASP A 39 1.43 -4.58 13.94
N LEU A 40 1.52 -5.91 13.86
CA LEU A 40 2.11 -6.59 12.70
C LEU A 40 1.35 -6.26 11.42
N VAL A 41 0.02 -6.36 11.45
CA VAL A 41 -0.84 -6.08 10.30
C VAL A 41 -0.70 -4.63 9.83
N ARG A 42 -0.75 -3.66 10.74
CA ARG A 42 -0.57 -2.24 10.41
C ARG A 42 0.77 -1.96 9.77
N ARG A 43 1.83 -2.59 10.27
CA ARG A 43 3.19 -2.35 9.78
C ARG A 43 3.46 -3.02 8.44
N PHE A 44 3.01 -4.26 8.25
CA PHE A 44 3.45 -5.08 7.12
C PHE A 44 2.41 -5.23 6.00
N ARG A 45 1.09 -5.04 6.25
CA ARG A 45 0.06 -5.14 5.20
C ARG A 45 0.40 -4.30 3.96
N PRO A 46 0.78 -3.00 4.05
CA PRO A 46 1.07 -2.20 2.86
C PRO A 46 2.22 -2.78 2.01
N ARG A 47 3.23 -3.38 2.65
CA ARG A 47 4.35 -4.02 1.96
C ARG A 47 3.98 -5.35 1.33
N VAL A 48 3.15 -6.15 2.00
CA VAL A 48 2.61 -7.38 1.41
C VAL A 48 1.77 -7.04 0.18
N GLU A 49 0.88 -6.04 0.27
CA GLU A 49 0.09 -5.56 -0.87
C GLU A 49 0.97 -5.09 -2.03
N GLN A 50 2.06 -4.37 -1.75
CA GLN A 50 3.05 -3.97 -2.75
C GLN A 50 3.71 -5.17 -3.44
N LEU A 51 4.08 -6.21 -2.68
CA LEU A 51 4.69 -7.43 -3.24
C LEU A 51 3.70 -8.22 -4.11
N LEU A 52 2.43 -8.30 -3.70
CA LEU A 52 1.39 -8.91 -4.51
C LEU A 52 1.16 -8.16 -5.83
N GLU A 53 1.23 -6.82 -5.86
CA GLU A 53 1.18 -6.09 -7.13
C GLU A 53 2.42 -6.36 -8.00
N ARG A 54 3.61 -6.48 -7.41
CA ARG A 54 4.82 -6.87 -8.15
C ARG A 54 4.71 -8.25 -8.78
N ARG A 55 4.02 -9.21 -8.13
CA ARG A 55 3.70 -10.51 -8.75
C ARG A 55 2.83 -10.34 -9.99
N ARG A 56 1.84 -9.44 -9.95
CA ARG A 56 0.97 -9.14 -11.11
C ARG A 56 1.76 -8.47 -12.24
N GLU A 57 2.65 -7.55 -11.92
CA GLU A 57 3.57 -6.93 -12.90
C GLU A 57 4.50 -7.94 -13.56
N MET A 58 5.15 -8.79 -12.76
CA MET A 58 5.98 -9.90 -13.25
C MET A 58 5.18 -10.80 -14.18
N GLN A 59 3.95 -11.15 -13.80
CA GLN A 59 3.10 -11.98 -14.64
C GLN A 59 2.77 -11.34 -15.98
N ARG A 60 2.42 -10.03 -16.00
CA ARG A 60 2.16 -9.31 -17.25
C ARG A 60 3.37 -9.40 -18.19
N ARG A 61 4.59 -9.35 -17.65
CA ARG A 61 5.83 -9.50 -18.43
C ARG A 61 6.03 -10.93 -18.95
N PHE A 62 5.75 -11.96 -18.14
CA PHE A 62 5.81 -13.35 -18.59
C PHE A 62 4.79 -13.67 -19.67
N ASP A 63 3.56 -13.14 -19.54
CA ASP A 63 2.52 -13.24 -20.57
C ASP A 63 2.97 -12.56 -21.89
N ALA A 64 3.74 -11.47 -21.79
CA ALA A 64 4.34 -10.79 -22.94
C ALA A 64 5.58 -11.48 -23.52
N GLY A 65 5.99 -12.63 -22.97
CA GLY A 65 7.10 -13.43 -23.48
C GLY A 65 8.42 -13.32 -22.69
N GLU A 66 8.49 -12.51 -21.63
CA GLU A 66 9.66 -12.51 -20.74
C GLU A 66 9.79 -13.88 -20.04
N ARG A 67 11.02 -14.29 -19.72
CA ARG A 67 11.30 -15.53 -18.97
C ARG A 67 12.16 -15.21 -17.75
N PRO A 68 11.93 -15.88 -16.62
CA PRO A 68 12.77 -15.68 -15.44
C PRO A 68 14.22 -16.10 -15.74
N ASN A 69 15.14 -15.42 -15.08
CA ASN A 69 16.57 -15.69 -15.16
C ASN A 69 17.22 -15.32 -13.82
N PHE A 70 18.44 -15.79 -13.57
CA PHE A 70 19.21 -15.37 -12.41
C PHE A 70 19.48 -13.86 -12.48
N LEU A 71 19.29 -13.17 -11.36
CA LEU A 71 19.35 -11.71 -11.30
C LEU A 71 20.78 -11.20 -11.46
N SER A 72 21.05 -10.33 -12.46
CA SER A 72 22.39 -9.74 -12.61
C SER A 72 22.75 -8.80 -11.45
N ALA A 73 21.76 -8.07 -10.91
CA ALA A 73 21.96 -7.10 -9.83
C ALA A 73 22.45 -7.71 -8.50
N THR A 74 22.29 -9.02 -8.30
CA THR A 74 22.66 -9.73 -7.06
C THR A 74 23.74 -10.79 -7.29
N GLU A 75 24.46 -10.71 -8.42
CA GLU A 75 25.53 -11.66 -8.76
C GLU A 75 26.61 -11.73 -7.67
N GLU A 76 26.93 -10.61 -7.03
CA GLU A 76 27.90 -10.55 -5.92
C GLU A 76 27.46 -11.38 -4.71
N ILE A 77 26.16 -11.45 -4.40
CA ILE A 77 25.62 -12.30 -3.33
C ILE A 77 25.86 -13.75 -3.69
N ARG A 78 25.56 -14.12 -4.95
CA ARG A 78 25.75 -15.48 -5.44
C ARG A 78 27.21 -15.88 -5.53
N ALA A 79 28.10 -14.98 -5.91
CA ALA A 79 29.53 -15.26 -6.00
C ALA A 79 30.22 -15.23 -4.62
N GLY A 80 29.71 -14.42 -3.69
CA GLY A 80 30.33 -14.15 -2.39
C GLY A 80 30.45 -15.36 -1.46
N ALA A 81 31.44 -15.31 -0.58
CA ALA A 81 31.69 -16.30 0.46
C ALA A 81 30.93 -15.92 1.75
N TRP A 82 29.73 -16.47 1.92
CA TRP A 82 28.90 -16.29 3.11
C TRP A 82 28.08 -17.56 3.38
N THR A 83 27.61 -17.70 4.62
CA THR A 83 26.79 -18.82 5.09
C THR A 83 25.66 -18.34 5.99
N VAL A 84 24.61 -19.15 6.12
CA VAL A 84 23.51 -18.93 7.07
C VAL A 84 24.02 -19.12 8.51
N ALA A 85 23.38 -18.44 9.47
CA ALA A 85 23.63 -18.62 10.89
C ALA A 85 23.39 -20.07 11.33
N PRO A 86 24.13 -20.60 12.33
CA PRO A 86 24.00 -22.00 12.75
C PRO A 86 22.57 -22.40 13.11
N LEU A 87 22.23 -23.66 12.80
CA LEU A 87 20.98 -24.29 13.20
C LEU A 87 21.03 -24.65 14.71
N PRO A 88 19.91 -24.56 15.43
CA PRO A 88 19.81 -25.07 16.80
C PRO A 88 19.94 -26.60 16.83
N ASP A 89 20.32 -27.15 17.98
CA ASP A 89 20.65 -28.58 18.15
C ASP A 89 19.53 -29.52 17.72
N ASP A 90 18.27 -29.17 18.02
CA ASP A 90 17.09 -29.95 17.69
C ASP A 90 16.67 -29.86 16.20
N LEU A 91 17.28 -28.95 15.42
CA LEU A 91 17.15 -28.88 13.97
C LEU A 91 18.39 -29.40 13.22
N GLN A 92 19.39 -29.96 13.90
CA GLN A 92 20.58 -30.52 13.22
C GLN A 92 20.27 -31.81 12.43
N ASP A 93 19.33 -32.63 12.91
CA ASP A 93 18.90 -33.87 12.27
C ASP A 93 17.41 -33.80 11.92
N ARG A 94 17.12 -33.59 10.63
CA ARG A 94 15.77 -33.43 10.09
C ARG A 94 15.44 -34.52 9.07
N ARG A 95 16.06 -35.70 9.19
CA ARG A 95 16.02 -36.75 8.15
C ARG A 95 14.62 -37.15 7.70
N VAL A 96 13.62 -37.14 8.59
CA VAL A 96 12.22 -37.36 8.25
C VAL A 96 11.36 -36.34 8.95
N GLU A 97 10.56 -35.62 8.18
CA GLU A 97 9.50 -34.76 8.71
C GLU A 97 8.14 -35.29 8.27
N ILE A 98 7.17 -35.20 9.17
CA ILE A 98 5.76 -35.46 8.87
C ILE A 98 5.01 -34.14 8.74
N THR A 99 4.10 -34.03 7.79
CA THR A 99 3.22 -32.88 7.63
C THR A 99 1.79 -33.25 7.99
N GLY A 100 1.00 -32.28 8.45
CA GLY A 100 -0.42 -32.51 8.72
C GLY A 100 -1.14 -31.29 9.30
N PRO A 101 -2.48 -31.34 9.32
CA PRO A 101 -3.31 -30.22 9.75
C PRO A 101 -3.17 -29.98 11.26
N VAL A 102 -3.61 -28.80 11.68
CA VAL A 102 -3.69 -28.38 13.09
C VAL A 102 -4.90 -28.98 13.86
N ASP A 103 -5.47 -30.09 13.36
CA ASP A 103 -6.46 -30.87 14.08
C ASP A 103 -5.82 -31.53 15.32
N ARG A 104 -6.56 -31.53 16.43
CA ARG A 104 -6.07 -31.98 17.74
C ARG A 104 -5.56 -33.42 17.74
N LYS A 105 -6.30 -34.34 17.11
CA LYS A 105 -5.91 -35.76 17.04
C LYS A 105 -4.73 -35.94 16.10
N MET A 106 -4.71 -35.23 14.97
CA MET A 106 -3.63 -35.30 13.99
C MET A 106 -2.31 -34.78 14.56
N ILE A 107 -2.32 -33.67 15.29
CA ILE A 107 -1.14 -33.14 15.99
C ILE A 107 -0.52 -34.20 16.92
N ILE A 108 -1.34 -34.85 17.75
CA ILE A 108 -0.85 -35.90 18.67
C ILE A 108 -0.21 -37.06 17.89
N ASN A 109 -0.86 -37.53 16.83
CA ASN A 109 -0.35 -38.64 16.03
C ASN A 109 0.96 -38.28 15.30
N ALA A 110 1.05 -37.07 14.76
CA ALA A 110 2.23 -36.59 14.04
C ALA A 110 3.42 -36.42 14.99
N LEU A 111 3.23 -35.77 16.14
CA LEU A 111 4.26 -35.64 17.17
C LEU A 111 4.75 -37.00 17.70
N ASN A 112 3.85 -38.00 17.78
CA ASN A 112 4.15 -39.35 18.27
C ASN A 112 4.65 -40.33 17.19
N SER A 113 4.77 -39.88 15.93
CA SER A 113 5.02 -40.74 14.76
C SER A 113 6.42 -41.34 14.72
N GLY A 114 7.37 -40.75 15.44
CA GLY A 114 8.80 -41.08 15.36
C GLY A 114 9.57 -40.29 14.29
N ALA A 115 8.92 -39.31 13.64
CA ALA A 115 9.60 -38.34 12.79
C ALA A 115 10.51 -37.43 13.63
N ASN A 116 11.48 -36.80 12.97
CA ASN A 116 12.35 -35.80 13.59
C ASN A 116 11.59 -34.49 13.81
N VAL A 117 10.81 -34.08 12.81
CA VAL A 117 10.04 -32.83 12.80
C VAL A 117 8.59 -33.13 12.42
N PHE A 118 7.67 -32.39 13.02
CA PHE A 118 6.29 -32.28 12.58
C PHE A 118 6.02 -30.85 12.11
N MET A 119 5.67 -30.70 10.83
CA MET A 119 5.16 -29.45 10.28
C MET A 119 3.64 -29.39 10.49
N ALA A 120 3.21 -28.64 11.49
CA ALA A 120 1.80 -28.33 11.72
C ALA A 120 1.34 -27.24 10.76
N ASP A 121 0.25 -27.52 10.06
CA ASP A 121 -0.09 -26.78 8.86
C ASP A 121 -1.41 -26.00 8.99
N PHE A 122 -1.33 -24.68 8.83
CA PHE A 122 -2.48 -23.79 8.66
C PHE A 122 -2.80 -23.52 7.19
N GLU A 123 -1.96 -24.00 6.27
CA GLU A 123 -2.00 -23.70 4.84
C GLU A 123 -2.67 -24.84 4.05
N ASP A 124 -2.00 -25.47 3.08
CA ASP A 124 -2.66 -26.29 2.06
C ASP A 124 -3.38 -27.54 2.57
N SER A 125 -2.95 -28.13 3.70
CA SER A 125 -3.64 -29.28 4.30
C SER A 125 -4.72 -28.88 5.31
N ASN A 126 -4.98 -27.58 5.47
CA ASN A 126 -6.00 -27.05 6.35
C ASN A 126 -7.05 -26.26 5.55
N SER A 127 -8.33 -26.56 5.80
CA SER A 127 -9.39 -25.66 5.36
C SER A 127 -9.47 -24.51 6.37
N PRO A 128 -9.24 -23.25 5.98
CA PRO A 128 -9.01 -22.15 6.90
C PRO A 128 -10.33 -21.58 7.47
N THR A 129 -11.28 -22.43 7.84
CA THR A 129 -12.46 -21.99 8.61
C THR A 129 -12.00 -21.25 9.88
N TRP A 130 -12.75 -20.25 10.32
CA TRP A 130 -12.42 -19.50 11.53
C TRP A 130 -12.17 -20.43 12.73
N ARG A 131 -13.01 -21.46 12.86
CA ARG A 131 -12.88 -22.50 13.87
C ARG A 131 -11.54 -23.23 13.79
N ASN A 132 -11.16 -23.74 12.62
CA ASN A 132 -9.92 -24.50 12.45
C ASN A 132 -8.68 -23.64 12.74
N VAL A 133 -8.70 -22.37 12.33
CA VAL A 133 -7.59 -21.44 12.55
C VAL A 133 -7.43 -21.16 14.05
N VAL A 134 -8.51 -20.84 14.77
CA VAL A 134 -8.42 -20.50 16.20
C VAL A 134 -8.21 -21.74 17.07
N GLU A 135 -8.97 -22.83 16.86
CA GLU A 135 -8.76 -24.09 17.59
C GLU A 135 -7.39 -24.69 17.30
N GLY A 136 -6.86 -24.51 16.09
CA GLY A 136 -5.50 -24.89 15.74
C GLY A 136 -4.46 -24.21 16.64
N GLN A 137 -4.60 -22.91 16.91
CA GLN A 137 -3.71 -22.18 17.82
C GLN A 137 -3.82 -22.72 19.26
N VAL A 138 -5.03 -23.04 19.73
CA VAL A 138 -5.24 -23.68 21.05
C VAL A 138 -4.56 -25.05 21.10
N ASN A 139 -4.72 -25.86 20.05
CA ASN A 139 -4.12 -27.19 19.97
C ASN A 139 -2.59 -27.12 19.98
N LEU A 140 -2.00 -26.18 19.23
CA LEU A 140 -0.55 -26.00 19.21
C LEU A 140 -0.02 -25.53 20.57
N ARG A 141 -0.75 -24.66 21.27
CA ARG A 141 -0.37 -24.24 22.62
C ARG A 141 -0.37 -25.41 23.60
N ASP A 142 -1.44 -26.21 23.61
CA ASP A 142 -1.53 -27.40 24.45
C ASP A 142 -0.43 -28.43 24.09
N ALA A 143 -0.07 -28.55 22.81
CA ALA A 143 1.00 -29.42 22.35
C ALA A 143 2.37 -28.96 22.83
N VAL A 144 2.64 -27.65 22.75
CA VAL A 144 3.86 -27.02 23.28
C VAL A 144 3.92 -27.19 24.79
N ASP A 145 2.81 -27.06 25.51
CA ASP A 145 2.75 -27.25 26.96
C ASP A 145 2.92 -28.73 27.36
N GLY A 146 2.65 -29.67 26.45
CA GLY A 146 2.69 -31.11 26.70
C GLY A 146 1.38 -31.67 27.26
N THR A 147 0.31 -30.88 27.23
CA THR A 147 -1.00 -31.16 27.86
C THR A 147 -2.08 -31.53 26.84
N ILE A 148 -1.75 -31.56 25.55
CA ILE A 148 -2.69 -31.93 24.49
C ILE A 148 -3.15 -33.40 24.65
N GLU A 149 -4.46 -33.58 24.77
CA GLU A 149 -5.11 -34.87 24.84
C GLU A 149 -6.38 -34.90 23.99
N TYR A 150 -6.73 -36.07 23.46
CA TYR A 150 -7.93 -36.26 22.67
C TYR A 150 -8.57 -37.63 22.97
N THR A 151 -9.88 -37.67 23.15
CA THR A 151 -10.64 -38.92 23.25
C THR A 151 -11.57 -39.03 22.06
N ALA A 152 -11.38 -40.08 21.25
CA ALA A 152 -12.21 -40.30 20.08
C ALA A 152 -13.67 -40.57 20.47
N PRO A 153 -14.66 -39.84 19.95
CA PRO A 153 -16.07 -40.00 20.33
C PRO A 153 -16.59 -41.43 20.15
N ASP A 154 -16.25 -42.07 19.02
CA ASP A 154 -16.83 -43.38 18.66
C ASP A 154 -16.13 -44.56 19.34
N SER A 155 -14.78 -44.55 19.36
CA SER A 155 -13.99 -45.67 19.89
C SER A 155 -13.63 -45.53 21.37
N ARG A 156 -13.87 -44.35 21.96
CA ARG A 156 -13.38 -43.93 23.29
C ARG A 156 -11.88 -44.10 23.51
N LYS A 157 -11.09 -44.28 22.45
CA LYS A 157 -9.64 -44.38 22.55
C LYS A 157 -9.07 -43.01 22.95
N HIS A 158 -8.26 -43.00 24.01
CA HIS A 158 -7.56 -41.82 24.51
C HIS A 158 -6.18 -41.70 23.86
N TYR A 159 -5.82 -40.47 23.48
CA TYR A 159 -4.57 -40.11 22.82
C TYR A 159 -3.90 -38.99 23.63
N ARG A 160 -2.60 -39.14 23.88
CA ARG A 160 -1.73 -38.17 24.55
C ARG A 160 -0.32 -38.23 23.95
N LEU A 161 0.51 -37.22 24.23
CA LEU A 161 1.91 -37.22 23.78
C LEU A 161 2.72 -38.31 24.51
N LYS A 162 3.70 -38.87 23.80
CA LYS A 162 4.75 -39.72 24.36
C LYS A 162 5.86 -38.85 24.96
N ASP A 163 6.74 -39.45 25.75
CA ASP A 163 7.86 -38.73 26.39
C ASP A 163 8.83 -38.09 25.38
N ARG A 164 8.98 -38.70 24.20
CA ARG A 164 9.77 -38.17 23.09
C ARG A 164 8.86 -37.92 21.89
N THR A 165 8.79 -36.66 21.47
CA THR A 165 8.02 -36.21 20.32
C THR A 165 8.93 -35.67 19.23
N ALA A 166 8.39 -35.52 18.02
CA ALA A 166 9.01 -34.73 16.96
C ALA A 166 9.11 -33.24 17.37
N VAL A 167 10.07 -32.52 16.79
CA VAL A 167 10.20 -31.07 16.91
C VAL A 167 9.06 -30.40 16.14
N LEU A 168 8.42 -29.38 16.72
CA LEU A 168 7.30 -28.69 16.10
C LEU A 168 7.78 -27.54 15.20
N MET A 169 7.34 -27.51 13.96
CA MET A 169 7.44 -26.37 13.05
C MET A 169 6.05 -25.98 12.55
N VAL A 170 5.77 -24.70 12.35
CA VAL A 170 4.45 -24.23 11.90
C VAL A 170 4.52 -23.66 10.50
N ARG A 171 3.62 -24.10 9.61
CA ARG A 171 3.42 -23.50 8.28
C ARG A 171 2.21 -22.56 8.32
N PRO A 172 2.41 -21.23 8.44
CA PRO A 172 1.34 -20.25 8.27
C PRO A 172 0.83 -20.21 6.84
N ARG A 173 -0.37 -19.64 6.64
CA ARG A 173 -0.92 -19.34 5.31
C ARG A 173 0.00 -18.42 4.50
N GLY A 174 0.00 -18.56 3.17
CA GLY A 174 0.80 -17.73 2.27
C GLY A 174 0.32 -16.28 2.15
N TRP A 175 1.17 -15.41 1.59
CA TRP A 175 0.94 -13.95 1.50
C TRP A 175 -0.35 -13.53 0.79
N HIS A 176 -0.89 -14.38 -0.08
CA HIS A 176 -2.07 -14.10 -0.90
C HIS A 176 -3.39 -14.29 -0.13
N LEU A 177 -3.37 -15.00 1.01
CA LEU A 177 -4.58 -15.29 1.80
C LEU A 177 -4.85 -14.19 2.83
N LEU A 178 -6.14 -13.94 3.07
CA LEU A 178 -6.64 -13.00 4.07
C LEU A 178 -7.34 -13.74 5.21
N GLU A 179 -7.26 -13.20 6.43
CA GLU A 179 -8.08 -13.61 7.56
C GLU A 179 -9.30 -12.67 7.63
N ARG A 180 -10.40 -13.07 6.99
CA ARG A 180 -11.60 -12.25 6.86
C ARG A 180 -12.35 -12.03 8.16
N HIS A 181 -12.17 -12.91 9.14
CA HIS A 181 -12.88 -12.82 10.41
C HIS A 181 -12.18 -11.86 11.39
N ALA A 182 -11.01 -11.33 11.03
CA ALA A 182 -10.30 -10.34 11.81
C ALA A 182 -10.03 -9.10 10.94
N LEU A 183 -10.77 -8.03 11.20
CA LEU A 183 -10.51 -6.73 10.58
C LEU A 183 -9.54 -5.93 11.44
N VAL A 184 -8.59 -5.25 10.80
CA VAL A 184 -7.73 -4.24 11.41
C VAL A 184 -7.85 -2.97 10.57
N ASP A 185 -8.37 -1.93 11.19
CA ASP A 185 -8.68 -0.62 10.59
C ASP A 185 -9.61 -0.75 9.37
N GLY A 186 -10.68 -1.56 9.53
CA GLY A 186 -11.72 -1.77 8.53
C GLY A 186 -11.37 -2.67 7.34
N LYS A 187 -10.21 -3.36 7.38
CA LYS A 187 -9.79 -4.30 6.32
C LYS A 187 -9.37 -5.65 6.92
N PRO A 188 -9.60 -6.78 6.22
CA PRO A 188 -9.11 -8.10 6.64
C PRO A 188 -7.61 -8.13 6.94
N ALA A 189 -7.21 -8.83 8.00
CA ALA A 189 -5.80 -9.08 8.29
C ALA A 189 -5.16 -9.96 7.21
N THR A 190 -3.86 -9.79 6.95
CA THR A 190 -3.11 -10.75 6.15
C THR A 190 -3.00 -12.07 6.92
N ALA A 191 -3.43 -13.19 6.34
CA ALA A 191 -3.53 -14.47 7.03
C ALA A 191 -2.18 -14.96 7.59
N ALA A 192 -1.10 -14.77 6.82
CA ALA A 192 0.26 -15.10 7.24
C ALA A 192 0.66 -14.39 8.55
N LEU A 193 0.30 -13.11 8.70
CA LEU A 193 0.62 -12.31 9.89
C LEU A 193 -0.22 -12.74 11.10
N TRP A 194 -1.46 -13.15 10.86
CA TRP A 194 -2.34 -13.70 11.88
C TRP A 194 -1.81 -15.02 12.44
N ASP A 195 -1.54 -15.99 11.56
CA ASP A 195 -1.08 -17.33 11.94
C ASP A 195 0.28 -17.28 12.64
N PHE A 196 1.23 -16.53 12.07
CA PHE A 196 2.55 -16.29 12.64
C PHE A 196 2.46 -15.59 13.99
N GLY A 197 1.73 -14.48 14.06
CA GLY A 197 1.70 -13.61 15.24
C GLY A 197 1.11 -14.32 16.45
N LEU A 198 -0.01 -15.05 16.26
CA LEU A 198 -0.64 -15.81 17.33
C LEU A 198 0.24 -16.98 17.80
N TYR A 199 0.83 -17.75 16.88
CA TYR A 199 1.67 -18.87 17.28
C TYR A 199 2.93 -18.39 18.01
N LEU A 200 3.60 -17.36 17.49
CA LEU A 200 4.80 -16.80 18.09
C LEU A 200 4.50 -16.29 19.50
N TRP A 201 3.49 -15.44 19.66
CA TRP A 201 3.16 -14.81 20.94
C TRP A 201 2.83 -15.84 22.02
N ASN A 202 2.04 -16.85 21.67
CA ASN A 202 1.57 -17.83 22.63
C ASN A 202 2.63 -18.88 23.00
N ASN A 203 3.63 -19.14 22.15
CA ASN A 203 4.50 -20.31 22.30
C ASN A 203 6.00 -20.03 22.43
N ALA A 204 6.50 -18.91 21.92
CA ALA A 204 7.94 -18.71 21.76
C ALA A 204 8.75 -18.85 23.07
N ARG A 205 8.27 -18.25 24.17
CA ARG A 205 8.95 -18.32 25.47
C ARG A 205 8.96 -19.75 26.04
N ARG A 206 7.82 -20.45 25.96
CA ARG A 206 7.68 -21.84 26.41
C ARG A 206 8.59 -22.79 25.63
N LEU A 207 8.67 -22.61 24.32
CA LEU A 207 9.57 -23.39 23.46
C LEU A 207 11.03 -23.20 23.86
N ARG A 208 11.43 -21.96 24.15
CA ARG A 208 12.78 -21.61 24.61
C ARG A 208 13.12 -22.21 25.98
N GLU A 209 12.19 -22.17 26.92
CA GLU A 209 12.34 -22.79 28.24
C GLU A 209 12.56 -24.31 28.16
N LYS A 210 11.98 -24.96 27.13
CA LYS A 210 12.14 -26.39 26.85
C LYS A 210 13.36 -26.73 26.00
N GLY A 211 14.21 -25.75 25.68
CA GLY A 211 15.42 -25.96 24.86
C GLY A 211 15.18 -26.07 23.35
N SER A 212 13.97 -25.71 22.88
CA SER A 212 13.62 -25.62 21.46
C SER A 212 13.42 -24.15 21.05
N GLY A 213 12.69 -23.87 19.96
CA GLY A 213 12.45 -22.52 19.49
C GLY A 213 11.22 -22.36 18.60
N PRO A 214 10.81 -21.10 18.34
CA PRO A 214 9.72 -20.79 17.42
C PRO A 214 10.15 -21.03 15.97
N TYR A 215 9.75 -22.17 15.41
CA TYR A 215 10.16 -22.61 14.08
C TYR A 215 9.02 -22.60 13.07
N PHE A 216 9.33 -22.20 11.83
CA PHE A 216 8.35 -21.95 10.78
C PHE A 216 8.70 -22.58 9.43
N TYR A 217 7.68 -22.74 8.60
CA TYR A 217 7.80 -23.03 7.19
C TYR A 217 7.16 -21.88 6.38
N CYS A 218 7.89 -21.26 5.46
CA CYS A 218 7.38 -20.15 4.65
C CYS A 218 6.94 -20.65 3.27
N PRO A 219 5.62 -20.69 2.95
CA PRO A 219 5.12 -21.24 1.70
C PRO A 219 5.06 -20.20 0.56
N LYS A 220 5.07 -20.72 -0.67
CA LYS A 220 4.66 -20.03 -1.91
C LYS A 220 5.31 -18.66 -2.13
N LEU A 221 6.56 -18.50 -1.71
CA LEU A 221 7.32 -17.28 -2.01
C LEU A 221 7.65 -17.20 -3.50
N GLU A 222 7.69 -15.99 -4.06
CA GLU A 222 8.02 -15.75 -5.46
C GLU A 222 9.18 -14.79 -5.68
N SER A 223 9.74 -14.21 -4.60
CA SER A 223 10.98 -13.43 -4.67
C SER A 223 11.70 -13.35 -3.33
N HIS A 224 13.00 -13.04 -3.36
CA HIS A 224 13.80 -12.73 -2.18
C HIS A 224 13.25 -11.54 -1.38
N LEU A 225 12.55 -10.60 -2.01
CA LEU A 225 11.95 -9.46 -1.32
C LEU A 225 10.78 -9.85 -0.41
N GLU A 226 10.11 -10.96 -0.71
CA GLU A 226 9.13 -11.55 0.19
C GLU A 226 9.81 -12.24 1.37
N ALA A 227 10.97 -12.87 1.13
CA ALA A 227 11.82 -13.41 2.19
C ALA A 227 12.35 -12.30 3.12
N ARG A 228 12.65 -11.11 2.59
CA ARG A 228 13.01 -9.92 3.37
C ARG A 228 11.89 -9.49 4.33
N VAL A 229 10.64 -9.50 3.87
CA VAL A 229 9.49 -9.19 4.76
C VAL A 229 9.39 -10.21 5.89
N TRP A 230 9.56 -11.51 5.61
CA TRP A 230 9.65 -12.53 6.65
C TRP A 230 10.78 -12.24 7.64
N ASN A 231 11.98 -11.90 7.15
CA ASN A 231 13.12 -11.58 8.01
C ASN A 231 12.84 -10.41 8.96
N GLU A 232 12.24 -9.34 8.45
CA GLU A 232 11.89 -8.17 9.25
C GLU A 232 10.76 -8.46 10.24
N LEU A 233 9.82 -9.32 9.87
CA LEU A 233 8.77 -9.81 10.74
C LEU A 233 9.34 -10.65 11.89
N PHE A 234 10.25 -11.58 11.59
CA PHE A 234 10.99 -12.34 12.60
C PHE A 234 11.76 -11.40 13.52
N THR A 235 12.40 -10.40 12.93
CA THR A 235 13.22 -9.48 13.69
C THR A 235 12.41 -8.68 14.71
N LEU A 236 11.28 -8.15 14.26
CA LEU A 236 10.34 -7.47 15.14
C LEU A 236 9.76 -8.40 16.21
N GLY A 237 9.44 -9.64 15.84
CA GLY A 237 8.91 -10.63 16.77
C GLY A 237 9.89 -10.98 17.89
N GLU A 238 11.16 -11.14 17.55
CA GLU A 238 12.24 -11.36 18.53
C GLU A 238 12.41 -10.16 19.45
N ASP A 239 12.49 -8.95 18.89
CA ASP A 239 12.62 -7.71 19.67
C ASP A 239 11.44 -7.52 20.62
N ARG A 240 10.22 -7.81 20.16
CA ARG A 240 9.00 -7.58 20.93
C ARG A 240 8.81 -8.58 22.07
N LEU A 241 9.35 -9.78 21.93
CA LEU A 241 9.26 -10.86 22.91
C LEU A 241 10.51 -11.03 23.77
N ASP A 242 11.56 -10.24 23.52
CA ASP A 242 12.88 -10.31 24.14
C ASP A 242 13.57 -11.67 23.87
N LEU A 243 13.54 -12.10 22.61
CA LEU A 243 14.23 -13.29 22.13
C LEU A 243 15.59 -12.89 21.53
N PRO A 244 16.62 -13.74 21.63
CA PRO A 244 17.89 -13.47 20.98
C PRO A 244 17.73 -13.47 19.45
N ARG A 245 18.52 -12.64 18.76
CA ARG A 245 18.55 -12.58 17.29
C ARG A 245 18.77 -13.97 16.69
N GLY A 246 17.92 -14.39 15.76
CA GLY A 246 18.01 -15.71 15.14
C GLY A 246 17.45 -16.85 16.00
N ALA A 247 16.70 -16.55 17.05
CA ALA A 247 15.91 -17.53 17.81
C ALA A 247 14.78 -18.11 16.97
N ILE A 248 14.16 -17.29 16.12
CA ILE A 248 13.21 -17.76 15.13
C ILE A 248 13.99 -18.43 14.00
N LYS A 249 13.56 -19.64 13.60
CA LYS A 249 14.09 -20.34 12.44
C LYS A 249 13.00 -20.69 11.42
N ALA A 250 13.29 -20.55 10.14
CA ALA A 250 12.32 -20.74 9.07
C ALA A 250 12.89 -21.54 7.89
N THR A 251 12.21 -22.59 7.48
CA THR A 251 12.51 -23.29 6.20
C THR A 251 11.62 -22.71 5.11
N CYS A 252 12.20 -22.28 3.98
CA CYS A 252 11.42 -21.75 2.87
C CYS A 252 11.10 -22.85 1.85
N LEU A 253 9.83 -23.02 1.49
CA LEU A 253 9.48 -23.92 0.39
C LEU A 253 9.81 -23.22 -0.93
N ILE A 254 10.71 -23.78 -1.73
CA ILE A 254 10.98 -23.28 -3.08
C ILE A 254 10.01 -23.95 -4.04
N GLU A 255 8.73 -23.67 -3.87
CA GLU A 255 7.65 -24.34 -4.59
C GLU A 255 7.03 -23.46 -5.67
N THR A 256 7.75 -22.43 -6.10
CA THR A 256 7.36 -21.59 -7.22
C THR A 256 8.48 -21.48 -8.24
N ILE A 257 8.14 -21.38 -9.53
CA ILE A 257 9.15 -21.26 -10.57
C ILE A 257 10.01 -20.00 -10.41
N PRO A 258 9.51 -18.81 -10.02
CA PRO A 258 10.36 -17.64 -9.84
C PRO A 258 11.36 -17.81 -8.69
N ALA A 259 10.94 -18.40 -7.55
CA ALA A 259 11.83 -18.59 -6.40
C ALA A 259 13.02 -19.53 -6.70
N ALA A 260 12.90 -20.43 -7.67
CA ALA A 260 14.03 -21.26 -8.10
C ALA A 260 15.20 -20.47 -8.70
N PHE A 261 14.96 -19.25 -9.20
CA PHE A 261 16.00 -18.35 -9.72
C PHE A 261 16.58 -17.43 -8.65
N GLU A 262 16.02 -17.42 -7.45
CA GLU A 262 16.37 -16.51 -6.37
C GLU A 262 16.66 -17.25 -5.05
N MET A 263 16.99 -18.55 -5.11
CA MET A 263 17.20 -19.39 -3.92
C MET A 263 18.29 -18.82 -2.99
N ASP A 264 19.37 -18.30 -3.58
CA ASP A 264 20.52 -17.80 -2.84
C ASP A 264 20.23 -16.44 -2.22
N GLU A 265 19.51 -15.58 -2.94
CA GLU A 265 19.00 -14.31 -2.45
C GLU A 265 17.95 -14.51 -1.33
N ILE A 266 17.07 -15.51 -1.44
CA ILE A 266 16.13 -15.88 -0.37
C ILE A 266 16.90 -16.29 0.89
N LEU A 267 17.94 -17.13 0.76
CA LEU A 267 18.79 -17.51 1.88
C LEU A 267 19.58 -16.33 2.44
N TRP A 268 19.99 -15.38 1.60
CA TRP A 268 20.70 -14.18 2.02
C TRP A 268 19.82 -13.26 2.87
N GLU A 269 18.59 -13.00 2.40
CA GLU A 269 17.61 -12.17 3.12
C GLU A 269 17.22 -12.81 4.45
N LEU A 270 17.19 -14.14 4.53
CA LEU A 270 16.89 -14.91 5.73
C LEU A 270 18.13 -15.43 6.46
N ARG A 271 19.35 -14.96 6.17
CA ARG A 271 20.59 -15.61 6.64
C ARG A 271 20.73 -15.77 8.16
N GLU A 272 20.05 -14.94 8.95
CA GLU A 272 20.05 -15.05 10.41
C GLU A 272 18.99 -16.06 10.94
N HIS A 273 17.91 -16.23 10.19
CA HIS A 273 16.71 -16.98 10.58
C HIS A 273 16.48 -18.24 9.71
N SER A 274 17.28 -18.53 8.70
CA SER A 274 17.02 -19.65 7.80
C SER A 274 17.33 -20.99 8.47
N ALA A 275 16.42 -21.95 8.27
CA ALA A 275 16.60 -23.38 8.53
C ALA A 275 16.70 -24.20 7.24
N GLY A 276 16.79 -23.53 6.08
CA GLY A 276 17.03 -24.18 4.80
C GLY A 276 15.91 -23.99 3.80
N LEU A 277 15.96 -24.76 2.72
CA LEU A 277 14.97 -24.75 1.65
C LEU A 277 14.34 -26.14 1.50
N ASN A 278 13.12 -26.19 0.98
CA ASN A 278 12.41 -27.45 0.71
C ASN A 278 12.01 -27.60 -0.77
N CYS A 279 12.10 -28.85 -1.27
CA CYS A 279 11.63 -29.24 -2.58
C CYS A 279 10.12 -29.55 -2.62
N GLY A 280 9.36 -28.76 -3.38
CA GLY A 280 7.95 -29.03 -3.72
C GLY A 280 7.80 -29.74 -5.07
N ARG A 281 6.70 -30.49 -5.26
CA ARG A 281 6.32 -31.07 -6.57
C ARG A 281 5.08 -30.42 -7.14
N TRP A 282 3.93 -30.57 -6.48
CA TRP A 282 2.65 -30.12 -7.04
C TRP A 282 2.58 -28.60 -7.18
N ASP A 283 2.88 -27.85 -6.12
CA ASP A 283 2.93 -26.38 -6.18
C ASP A 283 3.95 -25.86 -7.20
N TYR A 284 5.11 -26.51 -7.34
CA TYR A 284 6.13 -26.08 -8.29
C TYR A 284 5.67 -26.24 -9.75
N ILE A 285 5.06 -27.38 -10.08
CA ILE A 285 4.50 -27.62 -11.42
C ILE A 285 3.30 -26.69 -11.66
N PHE A 286 2.42 -26.53 -10.67
CA PHE A 286 1.31 -25.59 -10.72
C PHE A 286 1.79 -24.16 -10.99
N SER A 287 2.78 -23.69 -10.23
CA SER A 287 3.39 -22.38 -10.41
C SER A 287 3.98 -22.22 -11.80
N THR A 288 4.62 -23.27 -12.34
CA THR A 288 5.16 -23.28 -13.69
C THR A 288 4.06 -23.09 -14.74
N ILE A 289 2.95 -23.82 -14.64
CA ILE A 289 1.78 -23.66 -15.52
C ILE A 289 1.18 -22.26 -15.36
N LYS A 290 0.98 -21.79 -14.13
CA LYS A 290 0.42 -20.47 -13.79
C LYS A 290 1.24 -19.33 -14.40
N ARG A 291 2.56 -19.39 -14.25
CA ARG A 291 3.49 -18.34 -14.69
C ARG A 291 3.73 -18.35 -16.20
N PHE A 292 3.64 -19.51 -16.85
CA PHE A 292 3.77 -19.64 -18.31
C PHE A 292 2.44 -19.92 -19.03
N ARG A 293 1.31 -19.57 -18.42
CA ARG A 293 -0.03 -19.89 -18.91
C ARG A 293 -0.31 -19.40 -20.34
N ALA A 294 0.30 -18.30 -20.75
CA ALA A 294 0.10 -17.69 -22.05
C ALA A 294 0.98 -18.31 -23.16
N ASP A 295 1.93 -19.18 -22.81
CA ASP A 295 2.85 -19.79 -23.79
C ASP A 295 2.30 -21.13 -24.31
N PRO A 296 1.80 -21.21 -25.56
CA PRO A 296 1.31 -22.46 -26.15
C PRO A 296 2.41 -23.52 -26.35
N LYS A 297 3.69 -23.14 -26.20
CA LYS A 297 4.83 -24.08 -26.27
C LYS A 297 5.16 -24.68 -24.91
N HIS A 298 4.60 -24.16 -23.82
CA HIS A 298 4.89 -24.59 -22.45
C HIS A 298 3.74 -25.44 -21.87
N VAL A 299 3.23 -26.40 -22.64
CA VAL A 299 2.12 -27.27 -22.23
C VAL A 299 2.61 -28.50 -21.51
N MET A 300 2.10 -28.73 -20.29
CA MET A 300 2.48 -29.85 -19.45
C MET A 300 1.68 -31.12 -19.78
N PRO A 301 2.28 -32.32 -19.64
CA PRO A 301 1.58 -33.60 -19.80
C PRO A 301 0.78 -33.96 -18.54
N ASP A 302 0.21 -35.16 -18.51
CA ASP A 302 -0.40 -35.73 -17.31
C ASP A 302 0.54 -35.59 -16.09
N ARG A 303 0.02 -35.07 -14.96
CA ARG A 303 0.83 -34.81 -13.75
C ARG A 303 1.60 -36.03 -13.23
N GLY A 304 1.10 -37.24 -13.48
CA GLY A 304 1.74 -38.50 -13.11
C GLY A 304 3.10 -38.74 -13.82
N HIS A 305 3.27 -38.18 -15.03
CA HIS A 305 4.50 -38.30 -15.83
C HIS A 305 5.57 -37.26 -15.49
N ILE A 306 5.22 -36.21 -14.74
CA ILE A 306 6.13 -35.13 -14.36
C ILE A 306 6.82 -35.50 -13.04
N THR A 307 7.85 -36.36 -13.10
CA THR A 307 8.55 -36.93 -11.93
C THR A 307 9.82 -36.17 -11.55
N MET A 308 10.22 -36.25 -10.27
CA MET A 308 11.34 -35.47 -9.70
C MET A 308 12.73 -35.83 -10.27
N ASP A 309 12.84 -36.95 -10.98
CA ASP A 309 14.10 -37.46 -11.55
C ASP A 309 14.35 -37.01 -13.01
N LYS A 310 13.46 -36.20 -13.60
CA LYS A 310 13.52 -35.83 -15.02
C LYS A 310 13.48 -34.33 -15.25
N GLY A 311 14.03 -33.90 -16.39
CA GLY A 311 13.86 -32.57 -16.97
C GLY A 311 14.14 -31.42 -15.99
N PHE A 312 13.25 -30.43 -15.98
CA PHE A 312 13.40 -29.22 -15.16
C PHE A 312 13.32 -29.47 -13.65
N LEU A 313 12.54 -30.48 -13.20
CA LEU A 313 12.48 -30.84 -11.78
C LEU A 313 13.81 -31.41 -11.28
N ARG A 314 14.51 -32.19 -12.11
CA ARG A 314 15.85 -32.67 -11.77
C ARG A 314 16.81 -31.50 -11.61
N ALA A 315 16.81 -30.54 -12.53
CA ALA A 315 17.65 -29.34 -12.46
C ALA A 315 17.36 -28.53 -11.19
N TYR A 316 16.08 -28.33 -10.89
CA TYR A 316 15.59 -27.67 -9.69
C TYR A 316 16.10 -28.32 -8.39
N VAL A 317 15.95 -29.65 -8.25
CA VAL A 317 16.43 -30.40 -7.07
C VAL A 317 17.94 -30.25 -6.89
N GLN A 318 18.70 -30.42 -7.96
CA GLN A 318 20.16 -30.37 -7.90
C GLN A 318 20.67 -28.98 -7.52
N LEU A 319 20.06 -27.92 -8.08
CA LEU A 319 20.38 -26.54 -7.76
C LEU A 319 20.04 -26.21 -6.30
N LEU A 320 18.89 -26.66 -5.80
CA LEU A 320 18.49 -26.43 -4.40
C LEU A 320 19.48 -27.05 -3.41
N ILE A 321 19.86 -28.31 -3.61
CA ILE A 321 20.85 -29.01 -2.76
C ILE A 321 22.19 -28.25 -2.78
N GLN A 322 22.69 -27.94 -3.97
CA GLN A 322 23.94 -27.21 -4.13
C GLN A 322 23.92 -25.86 -3.41
N THR A 323 22.83 -25.10 -3.58
CA THR A 323 22.67 -23.76 -3.00
C THR A 323 22.63 -23.83 -1.49
N CYS A 324 21.78 -24.67 -0.90
CA CYS A 324 21.65 -24.82 0.55
C CYS A 324 22.97 -25.28 1.19
N HIS A 325 23.60 -26.31 0.63
CA HIS A 325 24.84 -26.84 1.19
C HIS A 325 25.99 -25.86 1.07
N ARG A 326 26.08 -25.09 -0.03
CA ARG A 326 27.06 -24.01 -0.15
C ARG A 326 26.89 -22.97 0.96
N ARG A 327 25.66 -22.72 1.42
CA ARG A 327 25.34 -21.78 2.50
C ARG A 327 25.26 -22.41 3.90
N ASN A 328 25.68 -23.67 4.05
CA ASN A 328 25.65 -24.44 5.31
C ASN A 328 24.26 -24.55 5.94
N VAL A 329 23.22 -24.77 5.13
CA VAL A 329 21.84 -24.91 5.59
C VAL A 329 21.16 -26.09 4.89
N HIS A 330 20.07 -26.62 5.47
CA HIS A 330 19.45 -27.85 4.95
C HIS A 330 18.77 -27.68 3.60
N ALA A 331 18.86 -28.74 2.79
CA ALA A 331 18.09 -29.00 1.59
C ALA A 331 17.10 -30.16 1.84
N MET A 332 15.83 -29.83 2.04
CA MET A 332 14.78 -30.81 2.32
C MET A 332 14.16 -31.38 1.04
N GLY A 333 13.96 -32.70 1.01
CA GLY A 333 13.33 -33.44 -0.09
C GLY A 333 11.80 -33.34 -0.10
N GLY A 334 11.17 -34.04 -1.04
CA GLY A 334 9.74 -33.90 -1.32
C GLY A 334 8.84 -34.87 -0.56
N MET A 335 7.53 -34.72 -0.77
CA MET A 335 6.47 -35.48 -0.12
C MET A 335 6.33 -36.92 -0.64
N ALA A 336 6.18 -37.88 0.28
CA ALA A 336 5.53 -39.16 0.02
C ALA A 336 4.16 -39.22 0.71
N ALA A 337 3.10 -39.11 -0.10
CA ALA A 337 1.72 -38.98 0.37
C ALA A 337 0.97 -40.33 0.50
N GLN A 338 1.63 -41.46 0.25
CA GLN A 338 0.99 -42.78 0.25
C GLN A 338 0.40 -43.14 1.62
N ILE A 339 -0.81 -43.66 1.60
CA ILE A 339 -1.49 -44.27 2.75
C ILE A 339 -1.29 -45.78 2.63
N PRO A 340 -0.77 -46.46 3.68
CA PRO A 340 -0.60 -47.91 3.63
C PRO A 340 -1.93 -48.64 3.38
N ILE A 341 -1.95 -49.47 2.34
CA ILE A 341 -3.11 -50.23 1.88
C ILE A 341 -3.21 -51.51 2.72
N LYS A 342 -4.30 -51.68 3.48
CA LYS A 342 -4.44 -52.80 4.43
C LYS A 342 -5.02 -54.06 3.79
N ASP A 343 -5.92 -53.88 2.83
CA ASP A 343 -6.74 -54.97 2.29
C ASP A 343 -6.19 -55.56 0.98
N ASP A 344 -5.08 -55.01 0.47
CA ASP A 344 -4.33 -55.55 -0.69
C ASP A 344 -2.81 -55.48 -0.43
N PRO A 345 -2.20 -56.57 0.08
CA PRO A 345 -0.77 -56.61 0.36
C PRO A 345 0.14 -56.39 -0.85
N ALA A 346 -0.30 -56.80 -2.05
CA ALA A 346 0.50 -56.69 -3.27
C ALA A 346 0.53 -55.25 -3.77
N ALA A 347 -0.64 -54.58 -3.81
CA ALA A 347 -0.73 -53.16 -4.12
C ALA A 347 0.01 -52.31 -3.08
N ASN A 348 -0.08 -52.66 -1.80
CA ASN A 348 0.64 -51.98 -0.73
C ASN A 348 2.16 -52.06 -0.95
N GLU A 349 2.72 -53.24 -1.20
CA GLU A 349 4.16 -53.38 -1.39
C GLU A 349 4.63 -52.66 -2.67
N ALA A 350 3.84 -52.65 -3.75
CA ALA A 350 4.16 -51.87 -4.94
C ALA A 350 4.21 -50.35 -4.65
N ALA A 351 3.24 -49.83 -3.89
CA ALA A 351 3.22 -48.43 -3.47
C ALA A 351 4.40 -48.09 -2.56
N LEU A 352 4.70 -48.94 -1.57
CA LEU A 352 5.82 -48.75 -0.64
C LEU A 352 7.18 -48.88 -1.32
N ALA A 353 7.33 -49.76 -2.32
CA ALA A 353 8.54 -49.86 -3.11
C ALA A 353 8.86 -48.56 -3.85
N LYS A 354 7.84 -47.87 -4.38
CA LYS A 354 7.99 -46.54 -4.99
C LYS A 354 8.44 -45.50 -3.96
N VAL A 355 7.86 -45.50 -2.76
CA VAL A 355 8.31 -44.62 -1.66
C VAL A 355 9.78 -44.88 -1.35
N ARG A 356 10.21 -46.14 -1.18
CA ARG A 356 11.62 -46.47 -0.91
C ARG A 356 12.55 -45.98 -2.02
N ALA A 357 12.18 -46.19 -3.28
CA ALA A 357 12.97 -45.72 -4.43
C ALA A 357 13.08 -44.19 -4.48
N ASP A 358 11.99 -43.48 -4.22
CA ASP A 358 11.97 -42.02 -4.21
C ASP A 358 12.83 -41.47 -3.07
N LYS A 359 12.74 -42.03 -1.86
CA LYS A 359 13.55 -41.61 -0.70
C LYS A 359 15.03 -41.94 -0.87
N LEU A 360 15.34 -43.09 -1.50
CA LEU A 360 16.72 -43.46 -1.82
C LEU A 360 17.35 -42.45 -2.78
N ARG A 361 16.60 -42.03 -3.81
CA ARG A 361 17.07 -41.00 -4.74
C ARG A 361 17.36 -39.69 -4.01
N GLU A 362 16.46 -39.24 -3.14
CA GLU A 362 16.65 -37.97 -2.40
C GLU A 362 17.92 -37.96 -1.54
N VAL A 363 18.12 -38.99 -0.69
CA VAL A 363 19.31 -39.08 0.18
C VAL A 363 20.60 -39.29 -0.62
N THR A 364 20.54 -39.99 -1.76
CA THR A 364 21.71 -40.18 -2.62
C THR A 364 22.08 -38.90 -3.37
N ASP A 365 21.11 -38.09 -3.79
CA ASP A 365 21.34 -36.75 -4.36
C ASP A 365 21.94 -35.78 -3.35
N GLY A 366 21.62 -35.95 -2.07
CA GLY A 366 22.19 -35.21 -0.96
C GLY A 366 21.19 -34.39 -0.15
N HIS A 367 19.89 -34.67 -0.22
CA HIS A 367 18.94 -34.06 0.70
C HIS A 367 19.25 -34.42 2.16
N ASP A 368 19.12 -33.45 3.07
CA ASP A 368 19.33 -33.65 4.50
C ASP A 368 18.13 -34.34 5.20
N GLY A 369 16.98 -34.34 4.53
CA GLY A 369 15.77 -34.97 5.02
C GLY A 369 14.66 -35.03 3.98
N THR A 370 13.51 -35.58 4.36
CA THR A 370 12.39 -35.82 3.44
C THR A 370 11.03 -35.69 4.14
N TRP A 371 9.96 -35.58 3.36
CA TRP A 371 8.58 -35.47 3.84
C TRP A 371 7.75 -36.75 3.66
N VAL A 372 6.88 -37.00 4.63
CA VAL A 372 5.81 -37.99 4.58
C VAL A 372 4.48 -37.40 5.10
N ALA A 373 3.35 -37.85 4.57
CA ALA A 373 2.03 -37.37 5.01
C ALA A 373 1.32 -38.32 6.00
N HIS A 374 1.87 -39.52 6.22
CA HIS A 374 1.24 -40.55 7.05
C HIS A 374 2.25 -41.18 8.04
N PRO A 375 1.90 -41.35 9.34
CA PRO A 375 2.81 -41.92 10.34
C PRO A 375 3.38 -43.30 9.96
N GLY A 376 2.61 -44.11 9.23
CA GLY A 376 3.04 -45.42 8.75
C GLY A 376 4.22 -45.40 7.77
N LEU A 377 4.50 -44.26 7.13
CA LEU A 377 5.64 -44.11 6.22
C LEU A 377 6.93 -43.66 6.93
N VAL A 378 6.83 -43.14 8.14
CA VAL A 378 7.99 -42.62 8.90
C VAL A 378 9.08 -43.69 9.07
N PRO A 379 8.79 -44.93 9.53
CA PRO A 379 9.83 -45.95 9.68
C PRO A 379 10.50 -46.33 8.35
N ILE A 380 9.75 -46.27 7.25
CA ILE A 380 10.25 -46.64 5.91
C ILE A 380 11.22 -45.57 5.41
N ALA A 381 10.81 -44.31 5.44
CA ALA A 381 11.65 -43.19 5.04
C ALA A 381 12.91 -43.11 5.94
N LYS A 382 12.72 -43.28 7.26
CA LYS A 382 13.80 -43.24 8.23
C LYS A 382 14.81 -44.35 8.00
N ALA A 383 14.38 -45.59 7.73
CA ALA A 383 15.31 -46.69 7.45
C ALA A 383 16.22 -46.41 6.25
N ILE A 384 15.67 -45.83 5.17
CA ILE A 384 16.44 -45.46 3.97
C ILE A 384 17.44 -44.35 4.29
N PHE A 385 17.01 -43.29 4.97
CA PHE A 385 17.92 -42.19 5.36
C PHE A 385 18.98 -42.67 6.36
N ASP A 386 18.63 -43.48 7.37
CA ASP A 386 19.59 -44.04 8.32
C ASP A 386 20.64 -44.95 7.63
N GLN A 387 20.24 -45.63 6.56
CA GLN A 387 21.15 -46.48 5.77
C GLN A 387 22.17 -45.63 5.00
N HIS A 388 21.76 -44.53 4.38
CA HIS A 388 22.59 -43.77 3.42
C HIS A 388 23.15 -42.44 3.96
N MET A 389 22.60 -41.92 5.06
CA MET A 389 23.02 -40.70 5.75
C MET A 389 23.42 -41.03 7.20
N LYS A 390 24.72 -41.31 7.39
CA LYS A 390 25.27 -41.69 8.71
C LYS A 390 25.48 -40.52 9.66
N THR A 391 25.66 -39.33 9.11
CA THR A 391 25.72 -38.07 9.85
C THR A 391 24.30 -37.56 10.16
N PRO A 392 24.14 -36.56 11.05
CA PRO A 392 22.85 -35.92 11.29
C PRO A 392 22.22 -35.31 10.02
N ASN A 393 23.06 -34.86 9.10
CA ASN A 393 22.70 -34.20 7.84
C ASN A 393 23.85 -34.36 6.80
N GLN A 394 23.67 -33.86 5.58
CA GLN A 394 24.62 -33.95 4.46
C GLN A 394 25.21 -32.60 4.05
N LEU A 395 25.19 -31.58 4.92
CA LEU A 395 25.72 -30.23 4.65
C LEU A 395 27.17 -30.19 4.12
N HIS A 396 27.97 -31.23 4.41
CA HIS A 396 29.33 -31.39 3.89
C HIS A 396 29.40 -31.70 2.38
N ARG A 397 28.32 -32.19 1.76
CA ARG A 397 28.25 -32.52 0.33
C ARG A 397 27.94 -31.28 -0.50
N LYS A 398 28.93 -30.45 -0.80
CA LYS A 398 28.73 -29.14 -1.47
C LYS A 398 28.19 -29.18 -2.90
N ARG A 399 28.18 -30.36 -3.55
CA ARG A 399 27.69 -30.55 -4.93
C ARG A 399 28.34 -29.59 -5.94
N GLU A 400 29.66 -29.42 -5.86
CA GLU A 400 30.44 -28.63 -6.83
C GLU A 400 30.39 -29.20 -8.25
N ASP A 401 29.98 -30.47 -8.39
CA ASP A 401 29.72 -31.17 -9.66
C ASP A 401 28.46 -30.68 -10.39
N VAL A 402 27.57 -29.97 -9.72
CA VAL A 402 26.29 -29.53 -10.29
C VAL A 402 26.46 -28.21 -11.03
N HIS A 403 26.01 -28.18 -12.28
CA HIS A 403 25.89 -26.95 -13.08
C HIS A 403 24.49 -26.88 -13.68
N VAL A 404 23.65 -26.02 -13.13
CA VAL A 404 22.26 -25.81 -13.57
C VAL A 404 22.14 -24.42 -14.19
N SER A 405 21.71 -24.35 -15.43
CA SER A 405 21.43 -23.08 -16.12
C SER A 405 19.95 -22.70 -15.99
N ALA A 406 19.64 -21.43 -16.28
CA ALA A 406 18.26 -20.97 -16.40
C ALA A 406 17.45 -21.77 -17.42
N ARG A 407 18.08 -22.24 -18.50
CA ARG A 407 17.43 -23.06 -19.53
C ARG A 407 17.01 -24.42 -18.99
N ASP A 408 17.80 -25.01 -18.09
CA ASP A 408 17.50 -26.33 -17.52
C ASP A 408 16.26 -26.26 -16.62
N LEU A 409 16.12 -25.18 -15.84
CA LEU A 409 14.93 -24.91 -15.01
C LEU A 409 13.66 -24.62 -15.81
N LEU A 410 13.77 -24.25 -17.09
CA LEU A 410 12.64 -23.90 -17.95
C LEU A 410 12.27 -25.00 -18.96
N LYS A 411 12.91 -26.17 -18.88
CA LYS A 411 12.68 -27.25 -19.82
C LYS A 411 11.29 -27.88 -19.62
N VAL A 412 10.44 -27.81 -20.66
CA VAL A 412 9.10 -28.41 -20.66
C VAL A 412 9.18 -29.92 -20.46
N ALA A 413 8.32 -30.47 -19.61
CA ALA A 413 8.22 -31.91 -19.42
C ALA A 413 7.57 -32.60 -20.63
N GLU A 414 8.09 -33.76 -21.01
CA GLU A 414 7.52 -34.59 -22.07
C GLU A 414 6.63 -35.69 -21.49
N GLY A 415 5.54 -36.02 -22.18
CA GLY A 415 4.63 -37.08 -21.77
C GLY A 415 3.29 -37.02 -22.53
N PRO A 416 2.45 -38.05 -22.38
CA PRO A 416 1.11 -38.06 -22.93
C PRO A 416 0.18 -37.12 -22.16
N ARG A 417 -0.90 -36.71 -22.84
CA ARG A 417 -2.03 -35.98 -22.28
C ARG A 417 -3.24 -36.86 -22.53
N THR A 418 -3.80 -37.46 -21.50
CA THR A 418 -4.78 -38.54 -21.66
C THR A 418 -6.13 -38.18 -21.07
N GLU A 419 -7.21 -38.72 -21.66
CA GLU A 419 -8.54 -38.60 -21.05
C GLU A 419 -8.58 -39.29 -19.67
N ALA A 420 -7.85 -40.40 -19.50
CA ALA A 420 -7.75 -41.10 -18.23
C ALA A 420 -7.12 -40.22 -17.12
N GLY A 421 -6.06 -39.48 -17.46
CA GLY A 421 -5.43 -38.50 -16.59
C GLY A 421 -6.37 -37.35 -16.23
N LEU A 422 -7.10 -36.82 -17.21
CA LEU A 422 -8.13 -35.80 -16.99
C LEU A 422 -9.22 -36.29 -16.03
N ARG A 423 -9.80 -37.46 -16.28
CA ARG A 423 -10.85 -38.08 -15.45
C ARG A 423 -10.38 -38.27 -14.00
N HIS A 424 -9.15 -38.73 -13.81
CA HIS A 424 -8.57 -38.86 -12.47
C HIS A 424 -8.42 -37.50 -11.77
N ASN A 425 -7.93 -36.48 -12.48
CA ASN A 425 -7.83 -35.11 -11.95
C ASN A 425 -9.20 -34.57 -11.52
N VAL A 426 -10.25 -34.79 -12.31
CA VAL A 426 -11.63 -34.42 -11.96
C VAL A 426 -12.06 -35.09 -10.65
N ARG A 427 -11.98 -36.42 -10.57
CA ARG A 427 -12.46 -37.17 -9.39
C ARG A 427 -11.78 -36.75 -8.11
N VAL A 428 -10.45 -36.62 -8.14
CA VAL A 428 -9.67 -36.20 -6.96
C VAL A 428 -10.03 -34.78 -6.55
N SER A 429 -10.15 -33.87 -7.52
CA SER A 429 -10.39 -32.45 -7.24
C SER A 429 -11.76 -32.19 -6.64
N VAL A 430 -12.81 -32.83 -7.16
CA VAL A 430 -14.17 -32.67 -6.62
C VAL A 430 -14.24 -33.23 -5.20
N GLN A 431 -13.73 -34.44 -4.96
CA GLN A 431 -13.75 -35.04 -3.62
C GLN A 431 -12.94 -34.22 -2.61
N TYR A 432 -11.78 -33.68 -3.02
CA TYR A 432 -10.99 -32.79 -2.17
C TYR A 432 -11.72 -31.49 -1.86
N LEU A 433 -12.23 -30.80 -2.88
CA LEU A 433 -12.93 -29.51 -2.70
C LEU A 433 -14.19 -29.68 -1.85
N GLU A 434 -14.91 -30.79 -1.99
CA GLU A 434 -16.06 -31.12 -1.14
C GLU A 434 -15.66 -31.16 0.33
N ALA A 435 -14.62 -31.92 0.66
CA ALA A 435 -14.12 -32.05 2.02
C ALA A 435 -13.58 -30.72 2.55
N TRP A 436 -12.86 -29.96 1.71
CA TRP A 436 -12.32 -28.65 2.04
C TRP A 436 -13.43 -27.64 2.38
N LEU A 437 -14.52 -27.63 1.59
CA LEU A 437 -15.70 -26.80 1.80
C LEU A 437 -16.51 -27.18 3.05
N ARG A 438 -16.25 -28.37 3.63
CA ARG A 438 -16.76 -28.81 4.93
C ARG A 438 -15.73 -28.66 6.07
N GLY A 439 -14.62 -27.99 5.83
CA GLY A 439 -13.61 -27.70 6.85
C GLY A 439 -12.49 -28.75 6.97
N THR A 440 -12.32 -29.67 6.03
CA THR A 440 -11.25 -30.68 6.04
C THR A 440 -10.30 -30.50 4.85
N GLY A 441 -9.07 -30.01 5.09
CA GLY A 441 -8.07 -29.78 4.03
C GLY A 441 -7.05 -30.91 3.84
N CYS A 442 -7.09 -31.97 4.64
CA CYS A 442 -6.16 -33.09 4.54
C CYS A 442 -6.99 -34.36 4.31
N VAL A 443 -7.06 -34.82 3.06
CA VAL A 443 -8.13 -35.71 2.60
C VAL A 443 -7.56 -37.00 2.03
N PRO A 444 -7.91 -38.18 2.57
CA PRO A 444 -7.51 -39.46 2.00
C PRO A 444 -8.34 -39.76 0.75
N ILE A 445 -7.71 -39.80 -0.42
CA ILE A 445 -8.36 -40.08 -1.71
C ILE A 445 -7.48 -41.06 -2.49
N TYR A 446 -8.04 -42.22 -2.87
CA TYR A 446 -7.33 -43.29 -3.62
C TYR A 446 -5.95 -43.62 -3.04
N ASP A 447 -5.90 -43.89 -1.72
CA ASP A 447 -4.68 -44.25 -0.98
C ASP A 447 -3.58 -43.17 -0.97
N LEU A 448 -3.92 -41.92 -1.27
CA LEU A 448 -3.06 -40.75 -1.13
C LEU A 448 -3.68 -39.76 -0.14
N MET A 449 -2.83 -39.13 0.67
CA MET A 449 -3.23 -38.00 1.50
C MET A 449 -3.06 -36.70 0.70
N GLU A 450 -4.16 -36.18 0.19
CA GLU A 450 -4.16 -35.04 -0.73
C GLU A 450 -4.37 -33.71 0.03
N ASP A 451 -3.80 -32.63 -0.52
CA ASP A 451 -3.88 -31.24 -0.07
C ASP A 451 -4.27 -30.31 -1.24
N ALA A 452 -4.35 -29.00 -0.98
CA ALA A 452 -4.86 -28.02 -1.95
C ALA A 452 -4.00 -27.96 -3.24
N ALA A 453 -2.69 -28.15 -3.15
CA ALA A 453 -1.79 -28.17 -4.29
C ALA A 453 -2.16 -29.25 -5.33
N THR A 454 -2.76 -30.36 -4.89
CA THR A 454 -3.24 -31.42 -5.79
C THR A 454 -4.40 -30.96 -6.67
N VAL A 455 -5.29 -30.14 -6.12
CA VAL A 455 -6.39 -29.54 -6.89
C VAL A 455 -5.88 -28.43 -7.79
N GLU A 456 -4.92 -27.63 -7.31
CA GLU A 456 -4.32 -26.56 -8.10
C GLU A 456 -3.66 -27.09 -9.37
N ILE A 457 -2.83 -28.14 -9.28
CA ILE A 457 -2.24 -28.74 -10.48
C ILE A 457 -3.32 -29.36 -11.40
N SER A 458 -4.33 -30.01 -10.82
CA SER A 458 -5.40 -30.68 -11.56
C SER A 458 -6.24 -29.71 -12.39
N ARG A 459 -6.72 -28.62 -11.77
CA ARG A 459 -7.49 -27.57 -12.49
C ARG A 459 -6.62 -26.81 -13.48
N SER A 460 -5.33 -26.62 -13.17
CA SER A 460 -4.43 -25.86 -14.04
C SER A 460 -4.08 -26.61 -15.31
N LEU A 461 -3.94 -27.94 -15.24
CA LEU A 461 -3.79 -28.79 -16.43
C LEU A 461 -5.06 -28.76 -17.30
N ALA A 462 -6.24 -28.93 -16.69
CA ALA A 462 -7.50 -28.85 -17.42
C ALA A 462 -7.66 -27.49 -18.12
N TRP A 463 -7.43 -26.39 -17.40
CA TRP A 463 -7.45 -25.04 -17.96
C TRP A 463 -6.44 -24.87 -19.09
N GLN A 464 -5.19 -25.29 -18.90
CA GLN A 464 -4.13 -25.15 -19.89
C GLN A 464 -4.46 -25.93 -21.18
N TRP A 465 -5.00 -27.14 -21.04
CA TRP A 465 -5.34 -27.98 -22.18
C TRP A 465 -6.54 -27.43 -22.96
N ILE A 466 -7.56 -26.90 -22.27
CA ILE A 466 -8.70 -26.23 -22.90
C ILE A 466 -8.25 -24.95 -23.61
N HIS A 467 -7.49 -24.09 -22.92
CA HIS A 467 -7.10 -22.78 -23.43
C HIS A 467 -6.20 -22.86 -24.67
N HIS A 468 -5.30 -23.85 -24.72
CA HIS A 468 -4.40 -24.06 -25.86
C HIS A 468 -4.93 -25.07 -26.90
N GLY A 469 -6.17 -25.53 -26.77
CA GLY A 469 -6.80 -26.46 -27.73
C GLY A 469 -6.04 -27.79 -27.87
N VAL A 470 -5.51 -28.30 -26.76
CA VAL A 470 -4.62 -29.46 -26.73
C VAL A 470 -5.38 -30.74 -27.09
N THR A 471 -4.78 -31.58 -27.94
CA THR A 471 -5.30 -32.90 -28.29
C THR A 471 -4.94 -33.94 -27.24
N LEU A 472 -5.92 -34.77 -26.88
CA LEU A 472 -5.71 -35.92 -26.00
C LEU A 472 -5.22 -37.15 -26.79
N ASP A 473 -5.00 -38.25 -26.10
CA ASP A 473 -4.47 -39.51 -26.62
C ASP A 473 -5.35 -40.19 -27.68
N ASP A 474 -6.62 -39.82 -27.77
CA ASP A 474 -7.54 -40.25 -28.82
C ASP A 474 -7.46 -39.41 -30.11
N GLY A 475 -6.61 -38.38 -30.13
CA GLY A 475 -6.39 -37.50 -31.29
C GLY A 475 -7.39 -36.33 -31.40
N SER A 476 -8.34 -36.19 -30.47
CA SER A 476 -9.33 -35.11 -30.48
C SER A 476 -9.02 -34.03 -29.42
N PRO A 477 -9.37 -32.75 -29.66
CA PRO A 477 -9.08 -31.66 -28.73
C PRO A 477 -9.93 -31.75 -27.45
N LEU A 478 -9.39 -31.23 -26.35
CA LEU A 478 -10.18 -30.98 -25.15
C LEU A 478 -10.90 -29.63 -25.25
N THR A 479 -12.20 -29.65 -25.50
CA THR A 479 -13.06 -28.45 -25.46
C THR A 479 -13.74 -28.31 -24.10
N VAL A 480 -14.35 -27.14 -23.84
CA VAL A 480 -15.15 -26.91 -22.64
C VAL A 480 -16.33 -27.90 -22.54
N GLU A 481 -16.99 -28.17 -23.66
CA GLU A 481 -18.12 -29.13 -23.73
C GLU A 481 -17.65 -30.54 -23.39
N ARG A 482 -16.53 -30.98 -23.96
CA ARG A 482 -15.96 -32.30 -23.66
C ARG A 482 -15.54 -32.40 -22.19
N PHE A 483 -14.92 -31.36 -21.64
CA PHE A 483 -14.58 -31.29 -20.23
C PHE A 483 -15.84 -31.39 -19.33
N ARG A 484 -16.93 -30.70 -19.69
CA ARG A 484 -18.21 -30.79 -18.96
C ARG A 484 -18.82 -32.19 -19.02
N THR A 485 -18.74 -32.88 -20.14
CA THR A 485 -19.15 -34.30 -20.25
C THR A 485 -18.32 -35.18 -19.33
N VAL A 486 -16.98 -35.05 -19.39
CA VAL A 486 -16.07 -35.78 -18.50
C VAL A 486 -16.41 -35.48 -17.03
N LEU A 487 -16.64 -34.21 -16.69
CA LEU A 487 -17.02 -33.81 -15.34
C LEU A 487 -18.32 -34.50 -14.90
N ALA A 488 -19.37 -34.48 -15.72
CA ALA A 488 -20.64 -35.14 -15.41
C ALA A 488 -20.48 -36.65 -15.19
N ASP A 489 -19.77 -37.35 -16.08
CA ASP A 489 -19.51 -38.79 -15.96
C ASP A 489 -18.78 -39.12 -14.65
N GLU A 490 -17.77 -38.32 -14.30
CA GLU A 490 -16.99 -38.53 -13.09
C GLU A 490 -17.79 -38.16 -11.82
N MET A 491 -18.74 -37.23 -11.89
CA MET A 491 -19.68 -36.97 -10.78
C MET A 491 -20.58 -38.18 -10.52
N ASP A 492 -21.10 -38.82 -11.56
CA ASP A 492 -21.89 -40.05 -11.42
C ASP A 492 -21.07 -41.18 -10.80
N ARG A 493 -19.81 -41.31 -11.20
CA ARG A 493 -18.89 -42.27 -10.60
C ARG A 493 -18.59 -41.96 -9.13
N VAL A 494 -18.32 -40.70 -8.80
CA VAL A 494 -18.11 -40.27 -7.41
C VAL A 494 -19.35 -40.56 -6.57
N ARG A 495 -20.56 -40.30 -7.07
CA ARG A 495 -21.82 -40.66 -6.40
C ARG A 495 -21.92 -42.17 -6.10
N LEU A 496 -21.52 -43.02 -7.05
CA LEU A 496 -21.49 -44.47 -6.84
C LEU A 496 -20.43 -44.90 -5.80
N GLU A 497 -19.27 -44.24 -5.77
CA GLU A 497 -18.16 -44.55 -4.86
C GLU A 497 -18.46 -44.11 -3.42
N VAL A 498 -19.03 -42.92 -3.20
CA VAL A 498 -19.32 -42.38 -1.85
C VAL A 498 -20.72 -42.77 -1.34
N GLY A 499 -21.61 -43.15 -2.25
CA GLY A 499 -23.02 -43.48 -1.97
C GLY A 499 -23.94 -42.27 -1.95
N ASP A 500 -25.22 -42.47 -2.31
CA ASP A 500 -26.21 -41.40 -2.50
C ASP A 500 -26.41 -40.51 -1.26
N ALA A 501 -26.40 -41.09 -0.07
CA ALA A 501 -26.59 -40.33 1.16
C ALA A 501 -25.44 -39.35 1.44
N ALA A 502 -24.19 -39.77 1.25
CA ALA A 502 -23.03 -38.91 1.42
C ALA A 502 -22.94 -37.88 0.29
N PHE A 503 -23.28 -38.26 -0.94
CA PHE A 503 -23.27 -37.38 -2.09
C PHE A 503 -24.27 -36.24 -1.97
N HIS A 504 -25.54 -36.54 -1.67
CA HIS A 504 -26.59 -35.53 -1.53
C HIS A 504 -26.53 -34.74 -0.23
N GLY A 505 -25.97 -35.32 0.84
CA GLY A 505 -25.75 -34.63 2.11
C GLY A 505 -24.48 -33.77 2.16
N GLY A 506 -23.57 -33.95 1.19
CA GLY A 506 -22.30 -33.22 1.10
C GLY A 506 -22.37 -31.96 0.23
N ARG A 507 -21.20 -31.35 -0.01
CA ARG A 507 -21.06 -30.15 -0.86
C ARG A 507 -20.55 -30.45 -2.28
N PHE A 508 -20.88 -31.62 -2.82
CA PHE A 508 -20.37 -32.10 -4.11
C PHE A 508 -20.75 -31.18 -5.28
N GLU A 509 -21.96 -30.62 -5.30
CA GLU A 509 -22.37 -29.69 -6.37
C GLU A 509 -21.60 -28.36 -6.33
N ASP A 510 -21.26 -27.86 -5.15
CA ASP A 510 -20.43 -26.65 -5.01
C ASP A 510 -19.01 -26.91 -5.48
N ALA A 511 -18.44 -28.05 -5.06
CA ALA A 511 -17.13 -28.50 -5.48
C ALA A 511 -17.08 -28.68 -7.01
N ARG A 512 -18.10 -29.31 -7.60
CA ARG A 512 -18.27 -29.47 -9.05
C ARG A 512 -18.30 -28.13 -9.77
N ALA A 513 -19.18 -27.22 -9.36
CA ALA A 513 -19.35 -25.92 -10.00
C ALA A 513 -18.10 -25.04 -9.86
N LEU A 514 -17.46 -25.03 -8.69
CA LEU A 514 -16.20 -24.32 -8.47
C LEU A 514 -15.08 -24.87 -9.35
N PHE A 515 -14.89 -26.19 -9.37
CA PHE A 515 -13.86 -26.84 -10.18
C PHE A 515 -14.10 -26.63 -11.68
N GLU A 516 -15.36 -26.72 -12.13
CA GLU A 516 -15.74 -26.44 -13.52
C GLU A 516 -15.31 -25.03 -13.90
N ARG A 517 -15.79 -24.04 -13.16
CA ARG A 517 -15.50 -22.62 -13.43
C ARG A 517 -14.01 -22.35 -13.48
N MET A 518 -13.25 -22.82 -12.48
CA MET A 518 -11.80 -22.58 -12.41
C MET A 518 -11.02 -23.26 -13.54
N SER A 519 -11.58 -24.32 -14.13
CA SER A 519 -10.98 -25.05 -15.25
C SER A 519 -11.39 -24.48 -16.61
N THR A 520 -12.56 -23.83 -16.73
CA THR A 520 -13.13 -23.43 -18.03
C THR A 520 -13.20 -21.92 -18.28
N GLN A 521 -13.08 -21.08 -17.25
CA GLN A 521 -13.15 -19.63 -17.42
C GLN A 521 -11.95 -19.08 -18.21
N ALA A 522 -12.12 -17.92 -18.85
CA ALA A 522 -11.11 -17.33 -19.72
C ALA A 522 -9.83 -16.94 -18.97
N ASP A 523 -9.97 -16.30 -17.80
CA ASP A 523 -8.85 -15.84 -16.98
C ASP A 523 -8.36 -16.92 -16.02
N PHE A 524 -7.03 -17.04 -15.89
CA PHE A 524 -6.44 -17.94 -14.90
C PHE A 524 -6.46 -17.27 -13.51
N VAL A 525 -7.37 -17.71 -12.63
CA VAL A 525 -7.37 -17.29 -11.22
C VAL A 525 -6.12 -17.81 -10.51
N GLU A 526 -5.49 -16.95 -9.70
CA GLU A 526 -4.15 -17.22 -9.16
C GLU A 526 -4.13 -18.45 -8.25
N PHE A 527 -5.11 -18.59 -7.36
CA PHE A 527 -5.28 -19.74 -6.48
C PHE A 527 -6.78 -20.08 -6.32
N ILE A 528 -7.14 -21.36 -6.39
CA ILE A 528 -8.53 -21.83 -6.20
C ILE A 528 -9.03 -21.58 -4.77
N THR A 529 -8.11 -21.51 -3.81
CA THR A 529 -8.43 -21.24 -2.40
C THR A 529 -9.05 -19.86 -2.21
N LEU A 530 -8.78 -18.88 -3.07
CA LEU A 530 -9.39 -17.54 -2.98
C LEU A 530 -10.92 -17.60 -3.12
N PRO A 531 -11.50 -18.05 -4.26
CA PRO A 531 -12.94 -18.19 -4.39
C PRO A 531 -13.52 -19.31 -3.51
N ALA A 532 -12.75 -20.37 -3.22
CA ALA A 532 -13.21 -21.42 -2.30
C ALA A 532 -13.42 -20.85 -0.88
N TYR A 533 -12.54 -19.95 -0.44
CA TYR A 533 -12.61 -19.35 0.88
C TYR A 533 -13.90 -18.55 1.06
N GLU A 534 -14.30 -17.77 0.05
CA GLU A 534 -15.57 -17.06 0.05
C GLU A 534 -16.77 -18.02 0.21
N LEU A 535 -16.70 -19.20 -0.40
CA LEU A 535 -17.74 -20.23 -0.33
C LEU A 535 -17.85 -20.96 1.02
N LEU A 536 -16.90 -20.78 1.96
CA LEU A 536 -16.97 -21.44 3.27
C LEU A 536 -18.16 -20.95 4.12
N GLU A 537 -18.55 -19.68 4.00
CA GLU A 537 -19.67 -19.09 4.77
C GLU A 537 -20.73 -18.43 3.89
N ALA A 538 -20.60 -18.51 2.56
CA ALA A 538 -21.60 -17.94 1.66
C ALA A 538 -22.90 -18.75 1.69
N GLU A 539 -24.03 -18.04 1.81
CA GLU A 539 -25.38 -18.61 1.79
C GLU A 539 -26.24 -17.97 0.69
N GLY A 540 -27.34 -18.64 0.33
CA GLY A 540 -28.35 -18.15 -0.61
C GLY A 540 -27.78 -17.58 -1.92
N GLU A 541 -28.22 -16.38 -2.30
CA GLU A 541 -27.82 -15.69 -3.54
C GLU A 541 -26.32 -15.40 -3.64
N GLN A 542 -25.63 -15.21 -2.51
CA GLN A 542 -24.18 -14.98 -2.51
C GLN A 542 -23.44 -16.25 -2.96
N ARG A 543 -23.83 -17.41 -2.44
CA ARG A 543 -23.29 -18.71 -2.86
C ARG A 543 -23.53 -18.96 -4.34
N GLU A 544 -24.74 -18.72 -4.83
CA GLU A 544 -25.07 -18.89 -6.25
C GLU A 544 -24.23 -17.97 -7.15
N ARG A 545 -24.08 -16.71 -6.77
CA ARG A 545 -23.24 -15.73 -7.49
C ARG A 545 -21.79 -16.18 -7.58
N LEU A 546 -21.23 -16.60 -6.45
CA LEU A 546 -19.86 -17.08 -6.37
C LEU A 546 -19.64 -18.32 -7.22
N LEU A 547 -20.58 -19.26 -7.24
CA LEU A 547 -20.47 -20.46 -8.10
C LEU A 547 -20.66 -20.14 -9.58
N ALA A 548 -21.52 -19.19 -9.93
CA ALA A 548 -21.80 -18.79 -11.30
C ALA A 548 -20.66 -17.98 -11.96
N GLY A 549 -19.60 -17.65 -11.23
CA GLY A 549 -18.58 -16.74 -11.74
C GLY A 549 -19.04 -15.29 -11.81
N GLY A 550 -20.10 -14.94 -11.07
CA GLY A 550 -20.43 -13.55 -10.80
C GLY A 550 -19.21 -12.91 -10.17
N ALA A 551 -18.70 -11.88 -10.84
CA ALA A 551 -17.38 -11.31 -10.56
C ALA A 551 -17.20 -10.99 -9.06
N GLU A 552 -16.08 -11.43 -8.47
CA GLU A 552 -15.33 -10.55 -7.59
C GLU A 552 -15.04 -9.27 -8.39
N ALA A 553 -15.14 -8.10 -7.78
CA ALA A 553 -14.71 -6.87 -8.43
C ALA A 553 -13.22 -6.94 -8.82
N GLY A 554 -12.86 -7.36 -10.05
CA GLY A 554 -11.44 -7.31 -10.46
C GLY A 554 -10.93 -8.07 -11.69
N ALA A 555 -11.21 -9.36 -11.91
CA ALA A 555 -10.39 -10.17 -12.84
C ALA A 555 -10.60 -9.87 -14.33
N ASP A 556 -11.84 -9.95 -14.81
CA ASP A 556 -12.27 -9.52 -16.16
C ASP A 556 -12.54 -8.00 -16.24
N SER A 557 -12.17 -7.28 -15.17
CA SER A 557 -12.53 -5.89 -15.02
C SER A 557 -11.83 -5.06 -16.11
N PRO A 558 -12.59 -4.25 -16.88
CA PRO A 558 -12.02 -3.22 -17.74
C PRO A 558 -11.29 -2.14 -16.93
N ALA A 559 -11.42 -2.18 -15.60
CA ALA A 559 -10.86 -1.19 -14.72
C ALA A 559 -9.33 -1.17 -14.72
N PRO A 560 -8.71 0.02 -14.67
CA PRO A 560 -7.29 0.11 -14.41
C PRO A 560 -6.97 -0.40 -12.98
N PRO A 561 -5.79 -0.99 -12.79
CA PRO A 561 -5.36 -1.46 -11.47
C PRO A 561 -5.31 -0.30 -10.47
N HIS A 562 -5.67 -0.56 -9.22
CA HIS A 562 -5.65 0.42 -8.14
C HIS A 562 -5.17 -0.23 -6.84
N PRO A 563 -4.35 0.46 -6.00
CA PRO A 563 -3.84 -0.11 -4.75
C PRO A 563 -4.92 -0.45 -3.71
N ASP A 564 -5.98 0.37 -3.62
CA ASP A 564 -7.14 0.06 -2.77
C ASP A 564 -8.15 -0.83 -3.55
N PRO A 565 -8.41 -2.07 -3.10
CA PRO A 565 -9.33 -2.99 -3.77
C PRO A 565 -10.78 -2.46 -3.80
N ARG A 566 -11.15 -1.56 -2.89
CA ARG A 566 -12.50 -0.96 -2.83
C ARG A 566 -12.76 0.04 -3.95
N ARG A 567 -11.73 0.49 -4.70
CA ARG A 567 -11.87 1.54 -5.72
C ARG A 567 -12.99 1.27 -6.72
N TRP A 568 -13.21 0.01 -7.06
CA TRP A 568 -14.19 -0.40 -8.08
C TRP A 568 -15.42 -1.08 -7.50
N GLU A 569 -15.56 -1.09 -6.17
CA GLU A 569 -16.69 -1.71 -5.49
C GLU A 569 -18.01 -1.03 -5.89
N GLY A 570 -18.98 -1.84 -6.31
CA GLY A 570 -20.28 -1.36 -6.77
C GLY A 570 -20.27 -0.59 -8.09
N ILE A 571 -19.14 -0.51 -8.80
CA ILE A 571 -19.04 0.19 -10.10
C ILE A 571 -19.32 -0.77 -11.26
N VAL A 572 -20.36 -0.45 -12.04
CA VAL A 572 -20.82 -1.18 -13.22
C VAL A 572 -20.27 -0.53 -14.50
N ARG A 573 -19.81 -1.38 -15.42
CA ARG A 573 -19.39 -1.01 -16.77
C ARG A 573 -20.24 -1.75 -17.80
N ARG A 574 -20.62 -1.07 -18.88
CA ARG A 574 -21.39 -1.68 -20.00
C ARG A 574 -20.50 -2.19 -21.15
N TYR A 575 -19.23 -2.42 -20.86
CA TYR A 575 -18.20 -2.93 -21.78
C TYR A 575 -17.22 -3.77 -20.97
N GLY A 576 -16.51 -4.67 -21.65
CA GLY A 576 -15.48 -5.54 -21.11
C GLY A 576 -14.06 -5.01 -21.34
N ARG A 577 -13.07 -5.72 -20.78
CA ARG A 577 -11.64 -5.44 -21.00
C ARG A 577 -11.27 -5.46 -22.49
N ALA A 578 -11.87 -6.38 -23.27
CA ALA A 578 -11.59 -6.51 -24.69
C ALA A 578 -11.88 -5.23 -25.49
N GLU A 579 -12.96 -4.49 -25.17
CA GLU A 579 -13.21 -3.19 -25.80
C GLU A 579 -12.19 -2.14 -25.39
N VAL A 580 -11.79 -2.09 -24.11
CA VAL A 580 -10.77 -1.14 -23.64
C VAL A 580 -9.43 -1.39 -24.36
N GLU A 581 -8.99 -2.64 -24.41
CA GLU A 581 -7.75 -3.05 -25.10
C GLU A 581 -7.78 -2.69 -26.58
N ARG A 582 -8.92 -2.91 -27.25
CA ARG A 582 -9.09 -2.58 -28.67
C ARG A 582 -9.12 -1.07 -28.93
N LEU A 583 -9.61 -0.27 -27.99
CA LEU A 583 -9.81 1.18 -28.16
C LEU A 583 -8.67 2.04 -27.60
N ARG A 584 -7.78 1.50 -26.76
CA ARG A 584 -6.70 2.28 -26.12
C ARG A 584 -5.48 2.58 -27.00
N GLY A 585 -5.41 1.96 -28.19
CA GLY A 585 -4.23 2.05 -29.06
C GLY A 585 -3.09 1.10 -28.66
N SER A 586 -2.05 1.03 -29.47
CA SER A 586 -0.95 0.05 -29.33
C SER A 586 0.15 0.47 -28.34
N VAL A 587 0.16 1.73 -27.91
CA VAL A 587 1.18 2.30 -27.01
C VAL A 587 0.49 2.86 -25.78
N ARG A 588 1.00 2.51 -24.59
CA ARG A 588 0.51 3.07 -23.33
C ARG A 588 1.18 4.42 -23.07
N VAL A 589 0.37 5.48 -23.05
CA VAL A 589 0.79 6.82 -22.63
C VAL A 589 0.49 6.98 -21.14
N GLU A 590 1.46 7.45 -20.37
CA GLU A 590 1.27 7.65 -18.93
C GLU A 590 0.69 9.05 -18.63
N HIS A 591 -0.30 9.10 -17.75
CA HIS A 591 -0.96 10.33 -17.30
C HIS A 591 -0.73 10.54 -15.80
N THR A 592 0.53 10.73 -15.43
CA THR A 592 1.03 10.69 -14.05
C THR A 592 0.27 11.62 -13.09
N LEU A 593 0.02 12.88 -13.46
CA LEU A 593 -0.66 13.84 -12.59
C LEU A 593 -2.12 13.44 -12.31
N ALA A 594 -2.84 12.94 -13.32
CA ALA A 594 -4.21 12.46 -13.12
C ALA A 594 -4.23 11.21 -12.23
N GLN A 595 -3.28 10.29 -12.41
CA GLN A 595 -3.18 9.08 -11.58
C GLN A 595 -2.86 9.41 -10.12
N LEU A 596 -1.87 10.28 -9.88
CA LEU A 596 -1.50 10.73 -8.53
C LEU A 596 -2.66 11.48 -7.86
N GLY A 597 -3.31 12.39 -8.60
CA GLY A 597 -4.44 13.14 -8.11
C GLY A 597 -5.63 12.25 -7.77
N ALA A 598 -6.00 11.32 -8.65
CA ALA A 598 -7.12 10.41 -8.44
C ALA A 598 -6.91 9.51 -7.21
N ASN A 599 -5.71 8.94 -7.06
CA ASN A 599 -5.37 8.11 -5.90
C ASN A 599 -5.41 8.94 -4.61
N ARG A 600 -4.80 10.12 -4.60
CA ARG A 600 -4.80 11.00 -3.42
C ARG A 600 -6.21 11.45 -3.04
N LEU A 601 -7.04 11.80 -4.01
CA LEU A 601 -8.43 12.17 -3.72
C LEU A 601 -9.21 10.98 -3.16
N TRP A 602 -9.01 9.78 -3.72
CA TRP A 602 -9.63 8.57 -3.19
C TRP A 602 -9.27 8.35 -1.72
N ASP A 603 -7.98 8.47 -1.39
CA ASP A 603 -7.51 8.35 -0.01
C ASP A 603 -8.16 9.40 0.89
N LEU A 604 -8.14 10.68 0.49
CA LEU A 604 -8.72 11.78 1.26
C LEU A 604 -10.22 11.61 1.51
N LEU A 605 -10.99 11.12 0.52
CA LEU A 605 -12.43 10.90 0.66
C LEU A 605 -12.77 9.81 1.69
N HIS A 606 -11.81 8.91 1.99
CA HIS A 606 -11.98 7.83 2.97
C HIS A 606 -11.28 8.09 4.30
N SER A 607 -10.21 8.88 4.32
CA SER A 607 -9.43 9.16 5.53
C SER A 607 -9.92 10.40 6.27
N GLU A 608 -10.47 11.39 5.57
CA GLU A 608 -10.94 12.64 6.18
C GLU A 608 -12.44 12.55 6.52
N PRO A 609 -12.92 13.26 7.56
CA PRO A 609 -14.36 13.41 7.79
C PRO A 609 -15.08 13.95 6.54
N TYR A 610 -14.47 14.92 5.88
CA TYR A 610 -14.85 15.42 4.56
C TYR A 610 -13.68 16.23 3.98
N VAL A 611 -13.62 16.30 2.66
CA VAL A 611 -12.68 17.11 1.90
C VAL A 611 -13.41 18.36 1.41
N HIS A 612 -12.99 19.52 1.89
CA HIS A 612 -13.54 20.80 1.44
C HIS A 612 -12.61 21.49 0.43
N ALA A 613 -13.20 22.11 -0.59
CA ALA A 613 -12.47 22.80 -1.65
C ALA A 613 -13.13 24.13 -2.02
N LEU A 614 -12.36 25.01 -2.65
CA LEU A 614 -12.83 26.28 -3.21
C LEU A 614 -12.65 26.27 -4.73
N GLY A 615 -13.57 26.92 -5.43
CA GLY A 615 -13.49 27.10 -6.88
C GLY A 615 -12.33 28.01 -7.28
N ALA A 616 -11.34 27.50 -8.00
CA ALA A 616 -10.24 28.28 -8.59
C ALA A 616 -10.50 28.54 -10.08
N LEU A 617 -10.20 29.76 -10.56
CA LEU A 617 -10.21 30.11 -11.98
C LEU A 617 -8.81 30.47 -12.52
N THR A 618 -7.82 30.60 -11.63
CA THR A 618 -6.41 30.80 -11.98
C THR A 618 -5.49 29.85 -11.22
N GLY A 619 -4.28 29.63 -11.74
CA GLY A 619 -3.25 28.86 -11.06
C GLY A 619 -2.80 29.47 -9.74
N ASN A 620 -2.70 30.81 -9.64
CA ASN A 620 -2.30 31.47 -8.40
C ASN A 620 -3.35 31.30 -7.29
N GLN A 621 -4.64 31.34 -7.63
CA GLN A 621 -5.68 31.02 -6.64
C GLN A 621 -5.49 29.62 -6.07
N ALA A 622 -5.25 28.63 -6.93
CA ALA A 622 -4.99 27.25 -6.50
C ALA A 622 -3.72 27.12 -5.65
N VAL A 623 -2.61 27.78 -6.02
CA VAL A 623 -1.38 27.82 -5.22
C VAL A 623 -1.66 28.37 -3.82
N GLN A 624 -2.39 29.48 -3.70
CA GLN A 624 -2.71 30.05 -2.39
C GLN A 624 -3.69 29.17 -1.60
N MET A 625 -4.64 28.49 -2.24
CA MET A 625 -5.52 27.52 -1.60
C MET A 625 -4.74 26.36 -0.96
N VAL A 626 -3.79 25.78 -1.69
CA VAL A 626 -2.94 24.68 -1.19
C VAL A 626 -2.00 25.17 -0.09
N LYS A 627 -1.39 26.34 -0.27
CA LYS A 627 -0.52 26.96 0.75
C LYS A 627 -1.25 27.26 2.06
N ALA A 628 -2.53 27.64 1.97
CA ALA A 628 -3.40 27.84 3.13
C ALA A 628 -3.86 26.53 3.80
N GLY A 629 -3.51 25.36 3.24
CA GLY A 629 -3.78 24.05 3.83
C GLY A 629 -4.98 23.31 3.24
N LEU A 630 -5.63 23.82 2.19
CA LEU A 630 -6.68 23.05 1.50
C LEU A 630 -6.07 21.86 0.78
N LYS A 631 -6.70 20.69 0.97
CA LYS A 631 -6.19 19.41 0.45
C LYS A 631 -6.68 19.09 -0.97
N ALA A 632 -7.61 19.87 -1.52
CA ALA A 632 -8.19 19.68 -2.85
C ALA A 632 -8.63 21.02 -3.46
N ILE A 633 -8.77 21.04 -4.79
CA ILE A 633 -9.21 22.21 -5.57
C ILE A 633 -10.47 21.85 -6.35
N TYR A 634 -11.43 22.75 -6.39
CA TYR A 634 -12.57 22.65 -7.30
C TYR A 634 -12.33 23.56 -8.52
N LEU A 635 -12.64 23.08 -9.72
CA LEU A 635 -12.62 23.89 -10.93
C LEU A 635 -14.03 23.98 -11.50
N SER A 636 -14.61 25.17 -11.42
CA SER A 636 -16.00 25.46 -11.80
C SER A 636 -16.14 25.81 -13.28
N GLY A 637 -17.08 25.18 -13.99
CA GLY A 637 -17.45 25.52 -15.36
C GLY A 637 -18.04 26.92 -15.45
N TRP A 638 -18.80 27.34 -14.42
CA TRP A 638 -19.29 28.71 -14.29
C TRP A 638 -18.16 29.74 -14.30
N GLN A 639 -17.09 29.52 -13.52
CA GLN A 639 -15.97 30.48 -13.47
C GLN A 639 -15.17 30.48 -14.78
N VAL A 640 -15.09 29.33 -15.45
CA VAL A 640 -14.51 29.25 -16.80
C VAL A 640 -15.34 30.04 -17.80
N ALA A 641 -16.68 29.91 -17.79
CA ALA A 641 -17.58 30.72 -18.60
C ALA A 641 -17.39 32.22 -18.32
N ALA A 642 -17.31 32.61 -17.05
CA ALA A 642 -17.21 34.01 -16.67
C ALA A 642 -15.90 34.67 -17.09
N ASP A 643 -14.74 34.01 -16.92
CA ASP A 643 -13.45 34.71 -16.96
C ASP A 643 -12.22 33.87 -17.36
N ALA A 644 -12.36 32.58 -17.69
CA ALA A 644 -11.19 31.73 -17.97
C ALA A 644 -11.34 30.79 -19.18
N ASN A 645 -12.26 31.07 -20.10
CA ASN A 645 -12.49 30.23 -21.28
C ASN A 645 -11.62 30.58 -22.48
N THR A 646 -11.51 29.63 -23.41
CA THR A 646 -10.68 29.74 -24.62
C THR A 646 -11.26 30.62 -25.72
N ALA A 647 -12.51 31.08 -25.60
CA ALA A 647 -13.08 32.07 -26.51
C ALA A 647 -12.67 33.51 -26.14
N GLY A 648 -12.10 33.72 -24.94
CA GLY A 648 -11.72 35.05 -24.47
C GLY A 648 -12.92 35.97 -24.26
N GLN A 649 -14.07 35.40 -23.88
CA GLN A 649 -15.33 36.12 -23.66
C GLN A 649 -15.82 35.92 -22.23
N THR A 650 -16.67 36.82 -21.74
CA THR A 650 -17.46 36.59 -20.54
C THR A 650 -18.81 36.01 -20.93
N TYR A 651 -19.09 34.79 -20.46
CA TYR A 651 -20.33 34.08 -20.70
C TYR A 651 -21.10 33.80 -19.41
N PRO A 652 -22.45 33.71 -19.50
CA PRO A 652 -23.22 33.02 -18.49
C PRO A 652 -22.92 31.51 -18.52
N ASP A 653 -23.17 30.82 -17.40
CA ASP A 653 -23.01 29.37 -17.26
C ASP A 653 -24.09 28.60 -18.02
N GLN A 654 -23.88 28.45 -19.33
CA GLN A 654 -24.79 27.83 -20.29
C GLN A 654 -24.07 27.03 -21.38
N SER A 655 -22.87 26.50 -21.09
CA SER A 655 -22.06 25.73 -22.06
C SER A 655 -21.74 26.46 -23.38
N LEU A 656 -21.69 27.80 -23.36
CA LEU A 656 -21.42 28.62 -24.56
C LEU A 656 -19.95 28.60 -25.00
N TYR A 657 -19.04 28.32 -24.06
CA TYR A 657 -17.62 28.33 -24.33
C TYR A 657 -17.16 27.03 -25.02
N PRO A 658 -16.02 27.03 -25.74
CA PRO A 658 -15.50 25.82 -26.38
C PRO A 658 -15.12 24.76 -25.35
N ALA A 659 -15.49 23.50 -25.59
CA ALA A 659 -15.35 22.37 -24.64
C ALA A 659 -13.92 22.14 -24.10
N ASN A 660 -12.88 22.62 -24.80
CA ASN A 660 -11.49 22.53 -24.33
C ASN A 660 -11.13 23.54 -23.22
N SER A 661 -12.04 24.46 -22.86
CA SER A 661 -11.76 25.54 -21.90
C SER A 661 -11.43 25.01 -20.50
N VAL A 662 -12.25 24.13 -19.94
CA VAL A 662 -12.01 23.59 -18.59
C VAL A 662 -10.71 22.77 -18.55
N PRO A 663 -10.44 21.82 -19.47
CA PRO A 663 -9.14 21.14 -19.55
C PRO A 663 -7.94 22.08 -19.58
N GLU A 664 -8.04 23.21 -20.30
CA GLU A 664 -6.94 24.19 -20.35
C GLU A 664 -6.72 24.88 -19.00
N VAL A 665 -7.77 25.17 -18.24
CA VAL A 665 -7.63 25.71 -16.89
C VAL A 665 -7.09 24.66 -15.91
N VAL A 666 -7.51 23.39 -16.00
CA VAL A 666 -6.90 22.29 -15.22
C VAL A 666 -5.38 22.24 -15.45
N ARG A 667 -4.96 22.30 -16.73
CA ARG A 667 -3.55 22.29 -17.12
C ARG A 667 -2.79 23.49 -16.53
N ARG A 668 -3.39 24.68 -16.56
CA ARG A 668 -2.81 25.90 -15.99
C ARG A 668 -2.66 25.81 -14.47
N ILE A 669 -3.64 25.25 -13.78
CA ILE A 669 -3.57 25.01 -12.32
C ILE A 669 -2.43 24.04 -12.00
N ASN A 670 -2.39 22.88 -12.64
CA ASN A 670 -1.34 21.89 -12.41
C ASN A 670 0.07 22.45 -12.70
N ARG A 671 0.24 23.27 -13.74
CA ARG A 671 1.51 23.95 -14.04
C ARG A 671 1.93 24.95 -12.95
N ALA A 672 0.98 25.68 -12.37
CA ALA A 672 1.28 26.60 -11.27
C ALA A 672 1.70 25.83 -10.00
N LEU A 673 1.00 24.74 -9.67
CA LEU A 673 1.37 23.85 -8.56
C LEU A 673 2.74 23.20 -8.79
N GLN A 674 3.02 22.75 -10.01
CA GLN A 674 4.34 22.22 -10.39
C GLN A 674 5.46 23.26 -10.20
N ARG A 675 5.22 24.53 -10.57
CA ARG A 675 6.20 25.59 -10.34
C ARG A 675 6.44 25.82 -8.85
N ALA A 676 5.38 25.84 -8.04
CA ALA A 676 5.50 25.99 -6.59
C ALA A 676 6.32 24.84 -5.95
N ASP A 677 6.08 23.60 -6.40
CA ASP A 677 6.85 22.42 -6.00
C ASP A 677 8.34 22.54 -6.37
N GLN A 678 8.64 22.92 -7.61
CA GLN A 678 10.01 23.13 -8.09
C GLN A 678 10.75 24.21 -7.28
N ILE A 679 10.07 25.29 -6.90
CA ILE A 679 10.65 26.36 -6.07
C ILE A 679 11.01 25.82 -4.69
N GLU A 680 10.08 25.17 -3.98
CA GLU A 680 10.35 24.68 -2.63
C GLU A 680 11.37 23.54 -2.61
N HIS A 681 11.31 22.63 -3.59
CA HIS A 681 12.28 21.56 -3.73
C HIS A 681 13.70 22.09 -3.94
N ALA A 682 13.88 23.08 -4.83
CA ALA A 682 15.17 23.71 -5.07
C ALA A 682 15.72 24.47 -3.84
N GLU A 683 14.82 24.96 -2.97
CA GLU A 683 15.18 25.58 -1.69
C GLU A 683 15.44 24.55 -0.57
N GLY A 684 15.38 23.25 -0.85
CA GLY A 684 15.57 22.19 0.15
C GLY A 684 14.45 22.09 1.18
N LYS A 685 13.26 22.65 0.88
CA LYS A 685 12.09 22.59 1.76
C LYS A 685 11.27 21.35 1.45
N ALA A 686 10.79 20.70 2.51
CA ALA A 686 9.85 19.59 2.44
C ALA A 686 8.72 19.83 3.44
N GLY A 687 7.46 19.63 3.03
CA GLY A 687 6.31 19.73 3.93
C GLY A 687 4.96 19.97 3.25
N THR A 688 4.93 20.73 2.16
CA THR A 688 3.70 20.99 1.39
C THR A 688 3.54 19.96 0.29
N TRP A 689 2.36 19.33 0.21
CA TRP A 689 2.00 18.55 -0.97
C TRP A 689 1.34 19.45 -2.01
N TRP A 690 2.10 19.89 -3.00
CA TRP A 690 1.64 20.87 -3.99
C TRP A 690 0.61 20.33 -4.99
N PHE A 691 0.72 19.06 -5.38
CA PHE A 691 -0.18 18.44 -6.35
C PHE A 691 -1.52 18.03 -5.72
N ALA A 692 -2.26 19.01 -5.19
CA ALA A 692 -3.59 18.79 -4.66
C ALA A 692 -4.56 18.34 -5.77
N PRO A 693 -5.41 17.32 -5.53
CA PRO A 693 -6.35 16.83 -6.52
C PRO A 693 -7.34 17.90 -6.97
N ILE A 694 -7.52 17.99 -8.28
CA ILE A 694 -8.49 18.88 -8.93
C ILE A 694 -9.75 18.09 -9.26
N VAL A 695 -10.88 18.53 -8.72
CA VAL A 695 -12.23 18.08 -9.11
C VAL A 695 -12.80 19.08 -10.11
N ALA A 696 -12.95 18.67 -11.37
CA ALA A 696 -13.29 19.55 -12.48
C ALA A 696 -14.71 19.35 -13.02
N ASP A 697 -15.29 20.44 -13.49
CA ASP A 697 -16.62 20.51 -14.10
C ASP A 697 -16.60 20.17 -15.59
N ALA A 698 -17.24 19.08 -16.00
CA ALA A 698 -17.45 18.74 -17.40
C ALA A 698 -18.86 19.12 -17.91
N GLU A 699 -19.64 19.84 -17.11
CA GLU A 699 -21.00 20.27 -17.39
C GLU A 699 -21.88 19.09 -17.86
N ALA A 700 -22.67 19.29 -18.92
CA ALA A 700 -23.46 18.24 -19.55
C ALA A 700 -22.66 17.38 -20.56
N GLY A 701 -21.33 17.54 -20.63
CA GLY A 701 -20.47 16.83 -21.57
C GLY A 701 -20.42 17.42 -22.99
N PHE A 702 -20.93 18.64 -23.20
CA PHE A 702 -20.87 19.40 -24.46
C PHE A 702 -21.45 18.68 -25.69
N GLY A 703 -22.38 17.75 -25.49
CA GLY A 703 -23.04 17.03 -26.56
C GLY A 703 -23.51 15.64 -26.14
N GLY A 704 -23.23 14.64 -26.98
CA GLY A 704 -23.57 13.24 -26.71
C GLY A 704 -22.44 12.46 -26.02
N PRO A 705 -22.59 11.13 -25.88
CA PRO A 705 -21.59 10.29 -25.21
C PRO A 705 -20.17 10.38 -25.80
N LEU A 706 -20.02 10.59 -27.11
CA LEU A 706 -18.69 10.75 -27.73
C LEU A 706 -18.01 12.07 -27.33
N ASN A 707 -18.77 13.15 -27.17
CA ASN A 707 -18.26 14.42 -26.66
C ASN A 707 -17.80 14.26 -25.20
N ALA A 708 -18.58 13.56 -24.38
CA ALA A 708 -18.23 13.25 -23.01
C ALA A 708 -16.96 12.38 -22.90
N PHE A 709 -16.79 11.40 -23.80
CA PHE A 709 -15.58 10.57 -23.89
C PHE A 709 -14.33 11.42 -24.17
N GLU A 710 -14.37 12.27 -25.21
CA GLU A 710 -13.23 13.13 -25.55
C GLU A 710 -12.95 14.19 -24.48
N LEU A 711 -13.99 14.78 -23.89
CA LEU A 711 -13.83 15.73 -22.80
C LEU A 711 -13.17 15.08 -21.58
N MET A 712 -13.61 13.88 -21.20
CA MET A 712 -13.00 13.14 -20.09
C MET A 712 -11.52 12.83 -20.36
N LYS A 713 -11.15 12.39 -21.58
CA LYS A 713 -9.74 12.22 -21.96
C LYS A 713 -8.95 13.52 -21.82
N ALA A 714 -9.48 14.63 -22.32
CA ALA A 714 -8.82 15.94 -22.22
C ALA A 714 -8.62 16.38 -20.76
N MET A 715 -9.58 16.09 -19.87
CA MET A 715 -9.44 16.34 -18.43
C MET A 715 -8.33 15.48 -17.81
N ILE A 716 -8.25 14.20 -18.17
CA ILE A 716 -7.19 13.27 -17.71
C ILE A 716 -5.82 13.74 -18.20
N GLU A 717 -5.68 14.08 -19.47
CA GLU A 717 -4.44 14.62 -20.04
C GLU A 717 -3.98 15.89 -19.35
N ALA A 718 -4.93 16.74 -18.93
CA ALA A 718 -4.64 17.96 -18.19
C ALA A 718 -4.28 17.70 -16.70
N GLY A 719 -4.53 16.49 -16.19
CA GLY A 719 -4.22 16.09 -14.82
C GLY A 719 -5.37 16.27 -13.82
N ALA A 720 -6.63 16.19 -14.25
CA ALA A 720 -7.77 16.19 -13.35
C ALA A 720 -7.83 14.89 -12.52
N ALA A 721 -8.10 15.01 -11.22
CA ALA A 721 -8.23 13.87 -10.31
C ALA A 721 -9.65 13.29 -10.33
N ALA A 722 -10.64 14.18 -10.42
CA ALA A 722 -12.04 13.82 -10.59
C ALA A 722 -12.73 14.73 -11.60
N VAL A 723 -13.78 14.21 -12.22
CA VAL A 723 -14.59 14.95 -13.18
C VAL A 723 -16.07 14.73 -12.86
N HIS A 724 -16.86 15.80 -12.85
CA HIS A 724 -18.31 15.69 -12.71
C HIS A 724 -19.05 15.98 -14.01
N PHE A 725 -20.08 15.19 -14.27
CA PHE A 725 -21.05 15.41 -15.35
C PHE A 725 -22.42 15.65 -14.74
N GLU A 726 -23.29 16.39 -15.43
CA GLU A 726 -24.67 16.67 -14.99
C GLU A 726 -25.71 16.26 -16.04
N ASP A 727 -26.91 15.84 -15.58
CA ASP A 727 -27.96 15.24 -16.42
C ASP A 727 -28.83 16.25 -17.19
N GLN A 728 -28.25 17.40 -17.55
CA GLN A 728 -28.89 18.41 -18.39
C GLN A 728 -28.66 18.15 -19.89
N VAL A 729 -29.53 18.74 -20.72
CA VAL A 729 -29.32 18.83 -22.18
C VAL A 729 -28.24 19.85 -22.46
N ALA A 730 -27.13 19.44 -23.09
CA ALA A 730 -25.97 20.31 -23.31
C ALA A 730 -26.28 21.60 -24.09
N SER A 731 -27.16 21.55 -25.10
CA SER A 731 -27.54 22.74 -25.87
C SER A 731 -28.39 23.75 -25.10
N GLU A 732 -28.99 23.32 -23.99
CA GLU A 732 -29.85 24.15 -23.13
C GLU A 732 -29.36 24.16 -21.68
N LYS A 733 -28.08 23.86 -21.46
CA LYS A 733 -27.49 23.81 -20.12
C LYS A 733 -27.67 25.16 -19.42
N LYS A 734 -27.91 25.12 -18.11
CA LYS A 734 -27.94 26.29 -17.23
C LYS A 734 -27.17 26.00 -15.94
N CYS A 735 -26.81 27.06 -15.23
CA CYS A 735 -26.42 26.95 -13.83
C CYS A 735 -27.51 26.23 -13.03
N GLY A 736 -27.11 25.41 -12.06
CA GLY A 736 -28.01 24.62 -11.22
C GLY A 736 -29.09 25.44 -10.48
N HIS A 737 -28.78 26.71 -10.22
CA HIS A 737 -29.62 27.66 -9.50
C HIS A 737 -30.44 28.57 -10.41
N LEU A 738 -30.45 28.32 -11.73
CA LEU A 738 -31.29 29.03 -12.69
C LEU A 738 -32.51 28.20 -13.09
N GLY A 739 -33.60 28.87 -13.45
CA GLY A 739 -34.76 28.24 -14.07
C GLY A 739 -34.50 27.82 -15.51
N GLY A 740 -35.41 27.01 -16.07
CA GLY A 740 -35.35 26.58 -17.48
C GLY A 740 -34.42 25.40 -17.77
N LYS A 741 -33.89 24.73 -16.75
CA LYS A 741 -33.12 23.49 -16.90
C LYS A 741 -33.95 22.41 -17.59
N VAL A 742 -33.36 21.78 -18.60
CA VAL A 742 -33.94 20.64 -19.32
C VAL A 742 -33.07 19.42 -19.06
N LEU A 743 -33.66 18.36 -18.49
CA LEU A 743 -32.96 17.10 -18.25
C LEU A 743 -32.91 16.23 -19.50
N VAL A 744 -31.84 15.46 -19.66
CA VAL A 744 -31.85 14.30 -20.54
C VAL A 744 -32.56 13.12 -19.86
N PRO A 745 -33.06 12.12 -20.63
CA PRO A 745 -33.55 10.87 -20.04
C PRO A 745 -32.46 10.20 -19.19
N THR A 746 -32.87 9.55 -18.10
CA THR A 746 -31.96 8.87 -17.15
C THR A 746 -30.95 7.96 -17.87
N SER A 747 -31.39 7.13 -18.81
CA SER A 747 -30.55 6.24 -19.63
C SER A 747 -29.56 6.97 -20.54
N THR A 748 -29.90 8.16 -21.02
CA THR A 748 -28.97 9.00 -21.81
C THR A 748 -27.83 9.47 -20.92
N PHE A 749 -28.13 9.93 -19.70
CA PHE A 749 -27.09 10.32 -18.77
C PHE A 749 -26.23 9.13 -18.30
N VAL A 750 -26.83 7.96 -18.09
CA VAL A 750 -26.06 6.72 -17.84
C VAL A 750 -25.11 6.39 -18.99
N ARG A 751 -25.47 6.68 -20.25
CA ARG A 751 -24.55 6.53 -21.40
C ARG A 751 -23.40 7.54 -21.32
N THR A 752 -23.67 8.79 -20.92
CA THR A 752 -22.63 9.81 -20.67
C THR A 752 -21.65 9.36 -19.58
N LEU A 753 -22.15 8.86 -18.45
CA LEU A 753 -21.31 8.33 -17.36
C LEU A 753 -20.48 7.12 -17.80
N ASN A 754 -21.07 6.18 -18.55
CA ASN A 754 -20.33 5.04 -19.10
C ASN A 754 -19.25 5.47 -20.09
N ALA A 755 -19.51 6.49 -20.92
CA ALA A 755 -18.52 7.02 -21.85
C ALA A 755 -17.36 7.70 -21.13
N ALA A 756 -17.64 8.47 -20.07
CA ALA A 756 -16.60 9.03 -19.21
C ALA A 756 -15.78 7.93 -18.51
N ARG A 757 -16.43 6.86 -18.01
CA ARG A 757 -15.69 5.72 -17.45
C ARG A 757 -14.82 5.03 -18.50
N LEU A 758 -15.34 4.84 -19.72
CA LEU A 758 -14.60 4.19 -20.79
C LEU A 758 -13.36 5.02 -21.17
N ALA A 759 -13.49 6.34 -21.21
CA ALA A 759 -12.36 7.25 -21.39
C ALA A 759 -11.31 7.04 -20.30
N ALA A 760 -11.70 6.99 -19.02
CA ALA A 760 -10.76 6.74 -17.92
C ALA A 760 -10.06 5.38 -18.04
N ASP A 761 -10.80 4.33 -18.37
CA ASP A 761 -10.27 2.98 -18.53
C ASP A 761 -9.33 2.86 -19.75
N VAL A 762 -9.68 3.47 -20.89
CA VAL A 762 -8.82 3.57 -22.10
C VAL A 762 -7.53 4.31 -21.80
N MET A 763 -7.61 5.41 -21.05
CA MET A 763 -6.44 6.19 -20.62
C MET A 763 -5.66 5.49 -19.50
N GLY A 764 -6.18 4.40 -18.94
CA GLY A 764 -5.53 3.61 -17.90
C GLY A 764 -5.40 4.35 -16.57
N VAL A 765 -6.34 5.26 -16.24
CA VAL A 765 -6.31 6.10 -15.03
C VAL A 765 -7.55 5.87 -14.19
N ALA A 766 -7.37 5.74 -12.86
CA ALA A 766 -8.46 5.52 -11.91
C ALA A 766 -9.27 6.80 -11.55
N THR A 767 -9.49 7.71 -12.50
CA THR A 767 -10.14 9.02 -12.31
C THR A 767 -11.50 8.88 -11.61
N ILE A 768 -11.74 9.72 -10.61
CA ILE A 768 -13.00 9.72 -9.86
C ILE A 768 -14.11 10.37 -10.70
N LEU A 769 -15.22 9.68 -10.87
CA LEU A 769 -16.37 10.14 -11.65
C LEU A 769 -17.50 10.56 -10.70
N VAL A 770 -17.95 11.80 -10.82
CA VAL A 770 -19.05 12.34 -10.02
C VAL A 770 -20.28 12.50 -10.91
N ALA A 771 -21.39 11.86 -10.55
CA ALA A 771 -22.66 12.03 -11.25
C ALA A 771 -23.52 13.06 -10.51
N ARG A 772 -23.79 14.18 -11.18
CA ARG A 772 -24.70 15.23 -10.70
C ARG A 772 -26.08 15.07 -11.30
N THR A 773 -27.12 15.22 -10.48
CA THR A 773 -28.49 15.42 -10.93
C THR A 773 -28.96 16.83 -10.64
N ASP A 774 -29.64 17.43 -11.61
CA ASP A 774 -30.27 18.76 -11.52
C ASP A 774 -31.79 18.70 -11.30
N ALA A 775 -32.33 17.49 -11.08
CA ALA A 775 -33.76 17.18 -11.05
C ALA A 775 -34.54 17.78 -9.87
N GLU A 776 -33.84 18.24 -8.84
CA GLU A 776 -34.49 18.94 -7.72
C GLU A 776 -35.13 20.27 -8.20
N GLY A 777 -34.47 21.00 -9.12
CA GLY A 777 -34.98 22.27 -9.66
C GLY A 777 -35.48 22.22 -11.12
N ALA A 778 -35.19 21.15 -11.86
CA ALA A 778 -35.54 21.06 -13.28
C ALA A 778 -37.01 20.69 -13.52
N LYS A 779 -37.68 21.43 -14.40
CA LYS A 779 -39.12 21.26 -14.71
C LYS A 779 -39.39 20.68 -16.09
N LEU A 780 -38.33 20.39 -16.84
CA LEU A 780 -38.40 19.93 -18.22
C LEU A 780 -37.51 18.71 -18.42
N VAL A 781 -37.94 17.78 -19.27
CA VAL A 781 -37.15 16.63 -19.72
C VAL A 781 -37.30 16.43 -21.22
N MET A 782 -36.21 16.08 -21.90
CA MET A 782 -36.14 16.02 -23.35
C MET A 782 -37.06 14.96 -23.97
N SER A 783 -37.27 13.83 -23.28
CA SER A 783 -38.05 12.70 -23.77
C SER A 783 -38.59 11.86 -22.62
N ASP A 784 -39.74 11.20 -22.82
CA ASP A 784 -40.39 10.32 -21.85
C ASP A 784 -40.05 8.83 -22.05
N VAL A 785 -38.99 8.54 -22.81
CA VAL A 785 -38.57 7.18 -23.18
C VAL A 785 -38.11 6.34 -21.99
N ASP A 786 -37.73 6.97 -20.87
CA ASP A 786 -37.11 6.27 -19.75
C ASP A 786 -38.11 5.91 -18.63
N PRO A 787 -38.19 4.63 -18.23
CA PRO A 787 -39.05 4.21 -17.13
C PRO A 787 -38.75 4.88 -15.78
N TYR A 788 -37.50 5.28 -15.51
CA TYR A 788 -37.14 5.98 -14.27
C TYR A 788 -37.74 7.40 -14.20
N ASP A 789 -37.96 8.00 -15.37
CA ASP A 789 -38.50 9.36 -15.47
C ASP A 789 -40.04 9.35 -15.52
N ALA A 790 -40.63 8.27 -16.02
CA ALA A 790 -42.07 8.16 -16.25
C ALA A 790 -42.98 8.55 -15.06
N PRO A 791 -42.67 8.21 -13.78
CA PRO A 791 -43.50 8.60 -12.64
C PRO A 791 -43.55 10.12 -12.39
N PHE A 792 -42.58 10.86 -12.91
CA PHE A 792 -42.40 12.29 -12.67
C PHE A 792 -42.81 13.15 -13.87
N ILE A 793 -43.17 12.54 -15.00
CA ILE A 793 -43.56 13.26 -16.22
C ILE A 793 -45.04 13.59 -16.19
N GLU A 794 -45.37 14.87 -16.40
CA GLU A 794 -46.74 15.34 -16.54
C GLU A 794 -47.20 15.12 -17.98
N ARG A 795 -47.96 14.04 -18.21
CA ARG A 795 -48.46 13.67 -19.53
C ARG A 795 -49.71 14.50 -19.87
N GLY A 796 -49.58 15.42 -20.82
CA GLY A 796 -50.68 16.25 -21.32
C GLY A 796 -50.29 17.07 -22.55
N GLU A 797 -49.46 18.11 -22.34
CA GLU A 797 -48.95 18.97 -23.41
C GLU A 797 -47.42 19.11 -23.31
N ARG A 798 -46.74 19.17 -24.46
CA ARG A 798 -45.30 19.45 -24.55
C ARG A 798 -45.07 20.96 -24.69
N THR A 799 -43.86 21.43 -24.39
CA THR A 799 -43.47 22.82 -24.70
C THR A 799 -43.38 23.04 -26.21
N PRO A 800 -43.36 24.29 -26.72
CA PRO A 800 -43.19 24.56 -28.15
C PRO A 800 -41.91 23.96 -28.76
N GLU A 801 -40.85 23.82 -27.97
CA GLU A 801 -39.57 23.19 -28.33
C GLU A 801 -39.66 21.65 -28.32
N GLY A 802 -40.76 21.09 -27.84
CA GLY A 802 -41.03 19.65 -27.82
C GLY A 802 -40.62 18.93 -26.53
N PHE A 803 -40.25 19.66 -25.46
CA PHE A 803 -39.89 19.06 -24.17
C PHE A 803 -41.12 18.64 -23.36
N TYR A 804 -40.96 17.61 -22.54
CA TYR A 804 -41.97 17.20 -21.58
C TYR A 804 -41.85 18.01 -20.29
N ARG A 805 -42.99 18.28 -19.65
CA ARG A 805 -43.03 18.82 -18.29
C ARG A 805 -42.76 17.72 -17.28
N MET A 806 -41.99 18.04 -16.25
CA MET A 806 -41.58 17.12 -15.20
C MET A 806 -41.80 17.75 -13.84
N LYS A 807 -42.25 16.94 -12.87
CA LYS A 807 -42.37 17.31 -11.47
C LYS A 807 -40.96 17.41 -10.86
N PRO A 808 -40.50 18.62 -10.47
CA PRO A 808 -39.21 18.80 -9.82
C PRO A 808 -39.26 18.28 -8.37
N GLY A 809 -38.09 18.09 -7.77
CA GLY A 809 -37.93 17.93 -6.33
C GLY A 809 -37.07 16.74 -5.92
N LEU A 810 -36.95 16.57 -4.60
CA LEU A 810 -36.01 15.62 -4.00
C LEU A 810 -36.30 14.15 -4.37
N GLU A 811 -37.57 13.75 -4.47
CA GLU A 811 -37.94 12.37 -4.86
C GLU A 811 -37.45 12.03 -6.26
N THR A 812 -37.57 12.98 -7.19
CA THR A 812 -37.07 12.85 -8.55
C THR A 812 -35.54 12.75 -8.56
N ALA A 813 -34.87 13.57 -7.76
CA ALA A 813 -33.42 13.54 -7.62
C ALA A 813 -32.91 12.24 -6.98
N ILE A 814 -33.59 11.70 -5.96
CA ILE A 814 -33.26 10.41 -5.34
C ILE A 814 -33.41 9.29 -6.36
N ALA A 815 -34.53 9.25 -7.11
CA ALA A 815 -34.77 8.23 -8.12
C ALA A 815 -33.66 8.20 -9.19
N ARG A 816 -33.24 9.37 -9.66
CA ARG A 816 -32.12 9.52 -10.60
C ARG A 816 -30.78 9.18 -9.98
N GLY A 817 -30.50 9.67 -8.77
CA GLY A 817 -29.29 9.33 -8.02
C GLY A 817 -29.12 7.82 -7.83
N LEU A 818 -30.20 7.10 -7.51
CA LEU A 818 -30.21 5.64 -7.41
C LEU A 818 -29.91 4.95 -8.76
N ALA A 819 -30.36 5.52 -9.87
CA ALA A 819 -30.05 5.01 -11.21
C ALA A 819 -28.58 5.26 -11.60
N TYR A 820 -27.98 6.35 -11.13
CA TYR A 820 -26.61 6.76 -11.45
C TYR A 820 -25.57 6.10 -10.53
N ALA A 821 -25.94 5.77 -9.30
CA ALA A 821 -25.05 5.22 -8.28
C ALA A 821 -24.15 4.06 -8.77
N PRO A 822 -24.62 3.09 -9.56
CA PRO A 822 -23.73 2.03 -10.08
C PRO A 822 -22.68 2.52 -11.08
N TYR A 823 -22.86 3.68 -11.71
CA TYR A 823 -22.02 4.14 -12.83
C TYR A 823 -21.06 5.28 -12.46
N ALA A 824 -21.11 5.78 -11.22
CA ALA A 824 -20.28 6.86 -10.73
C ALA A 824 -19.72 6.55 -9.35
N ASP A 825 -18.61 7.18 -8.99
CA ASP A 825 -17.96 6.99 -7.69
C ASP A 825 -18.66 7.83 -6.60
N VAL A 826 -19.06 9.05 -6.96
CA VAL A 826 -19.68 10.03 -6.07
C VAL A 826 -21.00 10.53 -6.68
N ILE A 827 -22.03 10.71 -5.86
CA ILE A 827 -23.32 11.26 -6.28
C ILE A 827 -23.53 12.67 -5.72
N TRP A 828 -24.02 13.57 -6.56
CA TRP A 828 -24.31 14.95 -6.20
C TRP A 828 -25.75 15.30 -6.63
N CYS A 829 -26.55 15.78 -5.69
CA CYS A 829 -27.81 16.46 -5.99
C CYS A 829 -27.59 17.97 -5.90
N GLU A 830 -27.93 18.70 -6.96
CA GLU A 830 -28.07 20.15 -6.86
C GLU A 830 -29.29 20.51 -6.00
N THR A 831 -29.23 21.56 -5.17
CA THR A 831 -30.32 21.98 -4.27
C THR A 831 -30.66 23.45 -4.45
N GLN A 832 -31.91 23.85 -4.22
CA GLN A 832 -32.31 25.26 -4.29
C GLN A 832 -31.88 26.10 -3.06
N THR A 833 -31.66 25.46 -1.91
CA THR A 833 -31.31 26.12 -0.64
C THR A 833 -30.26 25.31 0.14
N PRO A 834 -29.53 25.92 1.10
CA PRO A 834 -28.62 25.20 1.99
C PRO A 834 -29.41 24.56 3.14
N ASP A 835 -30.06 23.43 2.88
CA ASP A 835 -30.94 22.74 3.84
C ASP A 835 -30.37 21.37 4.27
N LEU A 836 -30.01 21.24 5.55
CA LEU A 836 -29.47 20.00 6.11
C LEU A 836 -30.50 18.86 6.20
N HIS A 837 -31.79 19.17 6.29
CA HIS A 837 -32.85 18.17 6.31
C HIS A 837 -33.05 17.57 4.92
N GLU A 838 -33.05 18.38 3.86
CA GLU A 838 -33.08 17.87 2.48
C GLU A 838 -31.82 17.05 2.15
N ALA A 839 -30.64 17.54 2.55
CA ALA A 839 -29.39 16.82 2.40
C ALA A 839 -29.43 15.44 3.10
N ARG A 840 -29.93 15.39 4.34
CA ARG A 840 -30.11 14.14 5.08
C ARG A 840 -31.05 13.18 4.36
N ARG A 841 -32.22 13.66 3.91
CA ARG A 841 -33.20 12.83 3.19
C ARG A 841 -32.64 12.26 1.89
N PHE A 842 -31.85 13.06 1.15
CA PHE A 842 -31.17 12.58 -0.06
C PHE A 842 -30.15 11.48 0.27
N ALA A 843 -29.30 11.72 1.28
CA ALA A 843 -28.30 10.77 1.71
C ALA A 843 -28.93 9.45 2.16
N GLU A 844 -29.94 9.50 3.03
CA GLU A 844 -30.70 8.32 3.49
C GLU A 844 -31.36 7.58 2.33
N GLY A 845 -31.97 8.30 1.38
CA GLY A 845 -32.59 7.71 0.20
C GLY A 845 -31.60 6.95 -0.69
N LEU A 846 -30.38 7.47 -0.85
CA LEU A 846 -29.31 6.81 -1.59
C LEU A 846 -28.73 5.63 -0.80
N HIS A 847 -28.41 5.83 0.48
CA HIS A 847 -27.78 4.82 1.33
C HIS A 847 -28.68 3.65 1.68
N ALA A 848 -30.00 3.82 1.62
CA ALA A 848 -30.95 2.72 1.75
C ALA A 848 -30.72 1.61 0.72
N LYS A 849 -30.23 1.95 -0.48
CA LYS A 849 -29.91 0.99 -1.55
C LYS A 849 -28.41 0.80 -1.77
N PHE A 850 -27.62 1.84 -1.55
CA PHE A 850 -26.16 1.82 -1.71
C PHE A 850 -25.49 2.33 -0.43
N PRO A 851 -25.43 1.51 0.64
CA PRO A 851 -24.82 1.90 1.90
C PRO A 851 -23.38 2.38 1.69
N GLY A 852 -23.04 3.52 2.32
CA GLY A 852 -21.68 4.08 2.23
C GLY A 852 -21.35 4.77 0.91
N LYS A 853 -22.29 4.89 -0.04
CA LYS A 853 -22.04 5.62 -1.30
C LYS A 853 -21.58 7.05 -1.02
N LEU A 854 -20.45 7.44 -1.59
CA LEU A 854 -19.90 8.78 -1.38
C LEU A 854 -20.79 9.84 -2.02
N LEU A 855 -21.02 10.93 -1.30
CA LEU A 855 -21.82 12.04 -1.77
C LEU A 855 -20.96 13.30 -1.90
N ALA A 856 -21.39 14.22 -2.76
CA ALA A 856 -20.82 15.56 -2.84
C ALA A 856 -21.88 16.65 -2.67
N TYR A 857 -21.48 17.76 -2.04
CA TYR A 857 -22.37 18.89 -1.76
C TYR A 857 -21.76 20.21 -2.25
N ASN A 858 -22.54 20.94 -3.03
CA ASN A 858 -22.20 22.31 -3.43
C ASN A 858 -22.67 23.30 -2.37
N CYS A 859 -21.73 23.86 -1.62
CA CYS A 859 -21.95 24.99 -0.72
C CYS A 859 -22.03 26.28 -1.55
N SER A 860 -23.11 26.41 -2.31
CA SER A 860 -23.24 27.41 -3.38
C SER A 860 -23.24 28.86 -2.88
N PRO A 861 -22.45 29.75 -3.50
CA PRO A 861 -22.58 31.20 -3.31
C PRO A 861 -23.88 31.78 -3.87
N SER A 862 -24.60 31.05 -4.72
CA SER A 862 -25.93 31.46 -5.19
C SER A 862 -26.98 31.42 -4.07
N PHE A 863 -26.69 30.75 -2.96
CA PHE A 863 -27.49 30.85 -1.75
C PHE A 863 -27.21 32.17 -1.02
N ASN A 864 -28.28 32.81 -0.54
CA ASN A 864 -28.11 33.81 0.51
C ASN A 864 -28.03 33.10 1.87
N TRP A 865 -26.82 32.77 2.31
CA TRP A 865 -26.56 31.97 3.52
C TRP A 865 -27.20 32.55 4.78
N LYS A 866 -26.99 33.85 5.03
CA LYS A 866 -27.51 34.56 6.21
C LYS A 866 -29.03 34.76 6.19
N ARG A 867 -29.65 34.73 5.02
CA ARG A 867 -31.11 34.75 4.91
C ARG A 867 -31.72 33.40 5.25
N ASN A 868 -31.03 32.30 4.94
CA ASN A 868 -31.56 30.94 5.12
C ASN A 868 -31.20 30.34 6.48
N LEU A 869 -30.01 30.66 7.02
CA LEU A 869 -29.45 29.98 8.19
C LEU A 869 -28.88 30.97 9.21
N ASP A 870 -28.92 30.58 10.49
CA ASP A 870 -28.22 31.26 11.57
C ASP A 870 -26.72 30.95 11.62
N ASP A 871 -25.95 31.74 12.37
CA ASP A 871 -24.49 31.60 12.48
C ASP A 871 -24.04 30.24 13.01
N ALA A 872 -24.76 29.71 14.01
CA ALA A 872 -24.42 28.44 14.63
C ALA A 872 -24.60 27.28 13.64
N THR A 873 -25.58 27.37 12.75
CA THR A 873 -25.88 26.38 11.72
C THR A 873 -24.88 26.47 10.58
N ILE A 874 -24.57 27.68 10.10
CA ILE A 874 -23.51 27.91 9.09
C ILE A 874 -22.17 27.32 9.57
N ALA A 875 -21.78 27.58 10.82
CA ALA A 875 -20.51 27.10 11.38
C ALA A 875 -20.39 25.57 11.46
N ARG A 876 -21.50 24.84 11.63
CA ARG A 876 -21.51 23.37 11.67
C ARG A 876 -21.89 22.70 10.35
N PHE A 877 -22.35 23.47 9.36
CA PHE A 877 -23.02 22.95 8.16
C PHE A 877 -22.22 21.84 7.46
N GLN A 878 -20.95 22.10 7.14
CA GLN A 878 -20.09 21.15 6.45
C GLN A 878 -19.77 19.90 7.28
N ARG A 879 -19.65 20.05 8.60
CA ARG A 879 -19.43 18.93 9.52
C ARG A 879 -20.65 18.01 9.57
N GLU A 880 -21.85 18.57 9.64
CA GLU A 880 -23.11 17.81 9.61
C GLU A 880 -23.26 17.07 8.27
N LEU A 881 -22.96 17.73 7.15
CA LEU A 881 -22.94 17.09 5.83
C LEU A 881 -21.92 15.93 5.78
N GLY A 882 -20.71 16.12 6.33
CA GLY A 882 -19.69 15.07 6.37
C GLY A 882 -20.18 13.81 7.10
N ALA A 883 -20.91 13.99 8.22
CA ALA A 883 -21.51 12.90 8.98
C ALA A 883 -22.61 12.14 8.21
N MET A 884 -23.26 12.80 7.23
CA MET A 884 -24.26 12.17 6.34
C MET A 884 -23.63 11.47 5.12
N GLY A 885 -22.30 11.48 4.98
CA GLY A 885 -21.60 10.86 3.84
C GLY A 885 -21.25 11.80 2.68
N TYR A 886 -21.48 13.11 2.83
CA TYR A 886 -20.97 14.12 1.89
C TYR A 886 -19.46 14.33 2.07
N ARG A 887 -18.68 13.43 1.47
CA ARG A 887 -17.21 13.39 1.62
C ARG A 887 -16.49 14.43 0.78
N PHE A 888 -17.10 14.96 -0.27
CA PHE A 888 -16.56 16.09 -1.03
C PHE A 888 -17.49 17.30 -0.96
N GLN A 889 -16.99 18.43 -0.49
CA GLN A 889 -17.79 19.64 -0.31
C GLN A 889 -17.06 20.83 -0.90
N PHE A 890 -17.76 21.70 -1.62
CA PHE A 890 -17.07 22.76 -2.35
C PHE A 890 -17.90 24.03 -2.48
N VAL A 891 -17.20 25.17 -2.47
CA VAL A 891 -17.78 26.48 -2.77
C VAL A 891 -17.44 26.82 -4.21
N THR A 892 -18.40 26.64 -5.11
CA THR A 892 -18.24 26.72 -6.57
C THR A 892 -17.64 28.03 -7.06
N LEU A 893 -18.16 29.17 -6.60
CA LEU A 893 -17.83 30.51 -7.14
C LEU A 893 -16.89 31.32 -6.22
N ALA A 894 -16.16 30.65 -5.34
CA ALA A 894 -15.29 31.31 -4.36
C ALA A 894 -14.24 32.22 -5.01
N GLY A 895 -13.56 31.71 -6.06
CA GLY A 895 -12.53 32.45 -6.79
C GLY A 895 -13.07 33.72 -7.46
N PHE A 896 -14.24 33.64 -8.08
CA PHE A 896 -14.89 34.78 -8.73
C PHE A 896 -15.26 35.86 -7.71
N HIS A 897 -15.93 35.49 -6.61
CA HIS A 897 -16.34 36.46 -5.59
C HIS A 897 -15.14 37.09 -4.88
N ALA A 898 -14.13 36.29 -4.52
CA ALA A 898 -12.91 36.80 -3.88
C ALA A 898 -12.14 37.75 -4.79
N LEU A 899 -11.96 37.40 -6.07
CA LEU A 899 -11.29 38.25 -7.06
C LEU A 899 -12.01 39.57 -7.27
N ASN A 900 -13.31 39.52 -7.58
CA ASN A 900 -14.08 40.72 -7.90
C ASN A 900 -14.23 41.64 -6.69
N HIS A 901 -14.51 41.10 -5.51
CA HIS A 901 -14.67 41.92 -4.30
C HIS A 901 -13.36 42.57 -3.88
N SER A 902 -12.26 41.83 -3.83
CA SER A 902 -10.95 42.38 -3.45
C SER A 902 -10.50 43.49 -4.41
N MET A 903 -10.62 43.27 -5.72
CA MET A 903 -10.27 44.26 -6.72
C MET A 903 -11.19 45.48 -6.67
N PHE A 904 -12.50 45.29 -6.46
CA PHE A 904 -13.44 46.41 -6.32
C PHE A 904 -13.12 47.28 -5.10
N GLN A 905 -12.82 46.67 -3.94
CA GLN A 905 -12.44 47.43 -2.73
C GLN A 905 -11.11 48.17 -2.93
N LEU A 906 -10.11 47.52 -3.52
CA LEU A 906 -8.83 48.15 -3.84
C LEU A 906 -9.01 49.31 -4.81
N ALA A 907 -9.74 49.13 -5.91
CA ALA A 907 -9.98 50.17 -6.90
C ALA A 907 -10.77 51.35 -6.31
N ARG A 908 -11.78 51.08 -5.46
CA ARG A 908 -12.51 52.14 -4.74
C ARG A 908 -11.59 52.92 -3.82
N GLY A 909 -10.81 52.22 -3.00
CA GLY A 909 -9.83 52.84 -2.11
C GLY A 909 -8.78 53.64 -2.89
N TYR A 910 -8.30 53.11 -4.01
CA TYR A 910 -7.28 53.74 -4.85
C TYR A 910 -7.82 54.99 -5.56
N ARG A 911 -9.07 54.96 -6.04
CA ARG A 911 -9.75 56.15 -6.55
C ARG A 911 -9.83 57.26 -5.49
N ASP A 912 -10.15 56.89 -4.26
CA ASP A 912 -10.41 57.85 -3.17
C ASP A 912 -9.11 58.35 -2.51
N ARG A 913 -8.06 57.51 -2.43
CA ARG A 913 -6.89 57.69 -1.55
C ARG A 913 -5.55 57.35 -2.21
N GLY A 914 -5.55 56.99 -3.50
CA GLY A 914 -4.35 56.63 -4.25
C GLY A 914 -3.51 55.55 -3.57
N MET A 915 -2.20 55.79 -3.50
CA MET A 915 -1.23 54.86 -2.93
C MET A 915 -1.53 54.44 -1.49
N ALA A 916 -2.24 55.25 -0.69
CA ALA A 916 -2.59 54.85 0.68
C ALA A 916 -3.42 53.56 0.71
N ALA A 917 -4.34 53.37 -0.25
CA ALA A 917 -5.13 52.14 -0.33
C ALA A 917 -4.30 50.92 -0.76
N TYR A 918 -3.30 51.13 -1.63
CA TYR A 918 -2.39 50.06 -2.02
C TYR A 918 -1.44 49.67 -0.87
N THR A 919 -0.91 50.66 -0.14
CA THR A 919 -0.06 50.41 1.03
C THR A 919 -0.83 49.67 2.13
N GLU A 920 -2.12 49.95 2.34
CA GLU A 920 -2.95 49.17 3.28
C GLU A 920 -3.03 47.68 2.88
N LEU A 921 -3.20 47.38 1.59
CA LEU A 921 -3.15 46.01 1.08
C LEU A 921 -1.77 45.39 1.34
N GLN A 922 -0.70 46.08 0.99
CA GLN A 922 0.67 45.59 1.20
C GLN A 922 0.97 45.32 2.68
N GLN A 923 0.51 46.19 3.59
CA GLN A 923 0.66 45.97 5.03
C GLN A 923 -0.18 44.79 5.53
N ALA A 924 -1.36 44.56 4.96
CA ALA A 924 -2.16 43.37 5.25
C ALA A 924 -1.46 42.09 4.76
N GLU A 925 -0.78 42.13 3.61
CA GLU A 925 0.04 41.03 3.10
C GLU A 925 1.21 40.71 4.02
N PHE A 926 1.97 41.71 4.47
CA PHE A 926 3.04 41.53 5.45
C PHE A 926 2.52 40.93 6.76
N ALA A 927 1.36 41.38 7.24
CA ALA A 927 0.73 40.82 8.43
C ALA A 927 0.35 39.33 8.26
N ALA A 928 0.00 38.91 7.04
CA ALA A 928 -0.37 37.54 6.71
C ALA A 928 0.83 36.59 6.59
N GLU A 929 2.07 37.07 6.48
CA GLU A 929 3.26 36.21 6.38
C GLU A 929 3.41 35.27 7.58
N ARG A 930 3.01 35.72 8.78
CA ARG A 930 3.01 34.91 10.01
C ARG A 930 2.05 33.71 9.95
N GLN A 931 1.12 33.72 9.01
CA GLN A 931 0.14 32.65 8.76
C GLN A 931 0.56 31.78 7.56
N GLY A 932 1.75 32.00 6.98
CA GLY A 932 2.28 31.24 5.85
C GLY A 932 2.11 31.90 4.48
N TYR A 933 1.61 33.14 4.39
CA TYR A 933 1.56 33.88 3.12
C TYR A 933 2.97 34.26 2.65
N THR A 934 3.25 34.15 1.34
CA THR A 934 4.60 34.44 0.81
C THR A 934 4.63 35.33 -0.43
N ALA A 935 3.47 35.68 -1.00
CA ALA A 935 3.43 36.39 -2.28
C ALA A 935 3.80 37.88 -2.18
N THR A 936 4.05 38.40 -0.97
CA THR A 936 4.75 39.68 -0.75
C THR A 936 6.08 39.70 -1.49
N ARG A 937 6.80 38.58 -1.47
CA ARG A 937 8.00 38.29 -2.26
C ARG A 937 7.60 37.69 -3.61
N HIS A 938 6.98 38.53 -4.42
CA HIS A 938 6.37 38.15 -5.68
C HIS A 938 7.36 37.60 -6.71
N GLN A 939 8.63 38.04 -6.71
CA GLN A 939 9.68 37.49 -7.59
C GLN A 939 10.01 36.05 -7.19
N ARG A 940 10.19 35.79 -5.89
CA ARG A 940 10.31 34.41 -5.39
C ARG A 940 9.08 33.57 -5.74
N GLU A 941 7.87 34.10 -5.50
CA GLU A 941 6.61 33.35 -5.66
C GLU A 941 6.40 32.83 -7.09
N VAL A 942 6.85 33.59 -8.10
CA VAL A 942 6.75 33.18 -9.53
C VAL A 942 7.98 32.42 -10.03
N GLY A 943 8.99 32.23 -9.19
CA GLY A 943 10.14 31.35 -9.45
C GLY A 943 11.40 32.03 -10.00
N THR A 944 11.58 33.34 -9.81
CA THR A 944 12.81 34.04 -10.24
C THR A 944 14.06 33.35 -9.68
N GLY A 945 14.07 33.01 -8.38
CA GLY A 945 15.19 32.28 -7.76
C GLY A 945 15.42 30.88 -8.33
N TYR A 946 14.34 30.16 -8.69
CA TYR A 946 14.47 28.86 -9.37
C TYR A 946 15.15 29.01 -10.74
N PHE A 947 14.77 30.02 -11.53
CA PHE A 947 15.38 30.24 -12.84
C PHE A 947 16.81 30.77 -12.76
N ASP A 948 17.18 31.50 -11.71
CA ASP A 948 18.57 31.85 -11.44
C ASP A 948 19.43 30.62 -11.15
N LEU A 949 18.90 29.64 -10.41
CA LEU A 949 19.58 28.35 -10.21
C LEU A 949 19.75 27.59 -11.53
N VAL A 950 18.73 27.59 -12.38
CA VAL A 950 18.82 26.99 -13.73
C VAL A 950 19.88 27.69 -14.57
N ALA A 951 19.90 29.03 -14.60
CA ALA A 951 20.88 29.82 -15.34
C ALA A 951 22.32 29.58 -14.82
N THR A 952 22.48 29.50 -13.50
CA THR A 952 23.74 29.16 -12.83
C THR A 952 24.21 27.76 -13.24
N ALA A 953 23.33 26.76 -13.20
CA ALA A 953 23.66 25.39 -13.59
C ALA A 953 24.05 25.28 -15.08
N VAL A 954 23.30 25.94 -15.97
CA VAL A 954 23.59 25.93 -17.43
C VAL A 954 24.91 26.63 -17.75
N SER A 955 25.26 27.69 -17.01
CA SER A 955 26.51 28.44 -17.20
C SER A 955 27.71 27.86 -16.46
N GLY A 956 27.53 26.82 -15.63
CA GLY A 956 28.59 26.34 -14.74
C GLY A 956 29.03 27.37 -13.69
N GLY A 957 28.13 28.27 -13.28
CA GLY A 957 28.39 29.29 -12.26
C GLY A 957 28.91 30.63 -12.78
N THR A 958 29.02 30.82 -14.10
CA THR A 958 29.61 32.05 -14.67
C THR A 958 28.59 33.07 -15.17
N ALA A 959 27.29 32.87 -14.91
CA ALA A 959 26.24 33.79 -15.36
C ALA A 959 26.37 35.16 -14.69
N SER A 960 26.44 36.23 -15.49
CA SER A 960 26.52 37.62 -15.03
C SER A 960 25.17 38.35 -15.03
N THR A 961 24.09 37.67 -15.40
CA THR A 961 22.75 38.25 -15.58
C THR A 961 21.71 37.58 -14.68
N LEU A 962 22.13 37.13 -13.49
CA LEU A 962 21.21 36.61 -12.47
C LEU A 962 20.28 37.74 -12.00
N ALA A 963 19.03 37.40 -11.70
CA ALA A 963 17.96 38.37 -11.52
C ALA A 963 17.67 38.72 -10.04
N LEU A 964 17.92 37.80 -9.11
CA LEU A 964 17.59 37.99 -7.69
C LEU A 964 18.63 38.85 -6.96
N GLU A 965 19.92 38.64 -7.26
CA GLU A 965 21.01 39.43 -6.70
C GLU A 965 20.96 40.87 -7.24
N GLY A 966 20.96 41.86 -6.35
CA GLY A 966 20.77 43.27 -6.72
C GLY A 966 19.33 43.68 -7.02
N SER A 967 18.34 42.79 -6.85
CA SER A 967 16.91 43.14 -7.01
C SER A 967 16.37 44.01 -5.87
N THR A 968 15.34 44.81 -6.15
CA THR A 968 14.60 45.56 -5.13
C THR A 968 13.90 44.64 -4.12
N GLU A 969 13.48 43.44 -4.53
CA GLU A 969 12.93 42.43 -3.63
C GLU A 969 13.97 41.98 -2.59
N ALA A 970 15.19 41.63 -3.04
CA ALA A 970 16.28 41.27 -2.13
C ALA A 970 16.66 42.43 -1.19
N ALA A 971 16.66 43.66 -1.69
CA ALA A 971 17.05 44.85 -0.93
C ALA A 971 15.98 45.36 0.06
N GLN A 972 14.69 45.23 -0.26
CA GLN A 972 13.61 45.92 0.48
C GLN A 972 12.60 44.97 1.16
N PHE A 973 12.54 43.70 0.74
CA PHE A 973 11.53 42.73 1.22
C PHE A 973 12.14 41.65 2.12
N THR A 974 13.41 41.78 2.49
CA THR A 974 14.11 40.96 3.49
C THR A 974 13.63 41.21 4.94
N ALA A 975 12.84 42.27 5.17
CA ALA A 975 12.49 42.74 6.50
C ALA A 975 11.17 42.20 7.11
N ALA A 976 10.29 41.51 6.36
CA ALA A 976 8.96 41.16 6.87
C ALA A 976 8.83 39.76 7.50
N GLY A 977 9.67 38.79 7.10
CA GLY A 977 9.61 37.41 7.62
C GLY A 977 10.56 37.11 8.79
N LYS A 978 11.36 38.08 9.22
CA LYS A 978 12.41 37.91 10.24
C LYS A 978 12.25 38.88 11.43
N THR A 979 11.03 39.35 11.71
CA THR A 979 10.78 40.11 12.96
C THR A 979 10.38 39.17 14.10
N GLY A 980 11.32 38.31 14.48
CA GLY A 980 11.25 37.45 15.66
C GLY A 980 12.62 37.37 16.34
N ARG A 981 12.65 37.05 17.64
CA ARG A 981 13.87 37.01 18.47
C ARG A 981 15.02 36.21 17.83
N THR A 982 14.71 35.23 16.99
CA THR A 982 15.65 34.39 16.22
C THR A 982 16.46 35.17 15.17
N HIS A 983 15.91 36.23 14.55
CA HIS A 983 16.70 37.03 13.60
C HIS A 983 17.70 37.96 14.28
N ALA A 984 17.30 38.54 15.42
CA ALA A 984 18.22 39.31 16.25
C ALA A 984 19.35 38.40 16.77
N ALA A 985 19.02 37.14 17.12
CA ALA A 985 20.01 36.12 17.47
C ALA A 985 20.99 35.82 16.33
N GLU A 986 20.49 35.56 15.12
CA GLU A 986 21.32 35.28 13.93
C GLU A 986 22.20 36.47 13.55
N GLN A 987 21.67 37.71 13.58
CA GLN A 987 22.45 38.92 13.27
C GLN A 987 23.54 39.18 14.29
N VAL A 988 23.22 39.00 15.58
CA VAL A 988 24.20 39.20 16.65
C VAL A 988 25.26 38.10 16.61
N GLN A 989 24.91 36.85 16.33
CA GLN A 989 25.90 35.77 16.17
C GLN A 989 26.84 36.00 14.99
N ALA A 990 26.31 36.49 13.85
CA ALA A 990 27.14 36.83 12.69
C ALA A 990 28.09 38.01 12.99
N ALA A 991 27.62 39.04 13.68
CA ALA A 991 28.45 40.16 14.14
C ALA A 991 29.52 39.69 15.13
N LEU A 992 29.17 38.79 16.07
CA LEU A 992 30.09 38.19 17.02
C LEU A 992 31.25 37.45 16.33
N HIS A 993 30.94 36.65 15.30
CA HIS A 993 31.97 35.93 14.54
C HIS A 993 32.91 36.88 13.79
N GLU A 994 32.37 37.96 13.23
CA GLU A 994 33.18 38.96 12.52
C GLU A 994 34.11 39.70 13.48
N ASP A 995 33.63 40.09 14.66
CA ASP A 995 34.43 40.76 15.66
C ASP A 995 35.50 39.83 16.26
N HIS A 996 35.16 38.57 16.59
CA HIS A 996 36.14 37.58 17.08
C HIS A 996 37.27 37.35 16.08
N ALA A 997 36.98 37.27 14.79
CA ALA A 997 38.02 37.15 13.76
C ALA A 997 38.97 38.37 13.74
N ARG A 998 38.45 39.58 13.99
CA ARG A 998 39.26 40.81 14.05
C ARG A 998 40.08 40.90 15.33
N ILE A 999 39.52 40.44 16.46
CA ILE A 999 40.21 40.37 17.75
C ILE A 999 41.33 39.34 17.70
N GLU A 1000 41.09 38.14 17.15
CA GLU A 1000 42.11 37.11 16.96
C GLU A 1000 43.29 37.64 16.12
N ALA A 1001 43.01 38.32 15.01
CA ALA A 1001 44.03 38.96 14.18
C ALA A 1001 44.82 40.06 14.91
N LEU A 1002 44.26 40.71 15.93
CA LEU A 1002 44.96 41.68 16.79
C LEU A 1002 45.77 41.01 17.89
N VAL A 1003 45.25 39.91 18.46
CA VAL A 1003 45.96 39.09 19.45
C VAL A 1003 47.19 38.44 18.81
N ASP A 1004 47.09 37.94 17.58
CA ASP A 1004 48.23 37.39 16.84
C ASP A 1004 49.28 38.47 16.54
N ARG A 1005 48.85 39.66 16.09
CA ARG A 1005 49.76 40.81 15.90
C ARG A 1005 50.45 41.23 17.19
N LEU A 1006 49.77 41.15 18.32
CA LEU A 1006 50.34 41.44 19.62
C LEU A 1006 51.40 40.39 20.02
N ALA A 1007 51.18 39.12 19.70
CA ALA A 1007 52.13 38.03 19.95
C ALA A 1007 53.37 38.09 19.04
N GLU A 1008 53.22 38.57 17.81
CA GLU A 1008 54.30 38.65 16.82
C GLU A 1008 55.14 39.94 16.91
N ALA A 1009 54.73 40.91 17.73
CA ALA A 1009 55.39 42.20 17.85
C ALA A 1009 56.83 42.08 18.39
N LYS A 1010 57.81 42.55 17.60
CA LYS A 1010 59.26 42.39 17.89
C LYS A 1010 59.91 43.58 18.60
N ASP A 1011 59.21 44.71 18.67
CA ASP A 1011 59.69 45.94 19.31
C ASP A 1011 58.59 46.65 20.09
N LEU A 1012 58.99 47.59 20.95
CA LEU A 1012 58.08 48.29 21.86
C LEU A 1012 57.03 49.15 21.11
N SER A 1013 57.36 49.66 19.91
CA SER A 1013 56.43 50.45 19.11
C SER A 1013 55.33 49.58 18.53
N ALA A 1014 55.68 48.39 18.04
CA ALA A 1014 54.73 47.41 17.52
C ALA A 1014 53.80 46.88 18.62
N VAL A 1015 54.35 46.58 19.80
CA VAL A 1015 53.56 46.17 20.99
C VAL A 1015 52.57 47.27 21.39
N THR A 1016 53.03 48.53 21.40
CA THR A 1016 52.17 49.67 21.75
C THR A 1016 51.03 49.83 20.74
N ALA A 1017 51.33 49.84 19.43
CA ALA A 1017 50.31 49.98 18.39
C ALA A 1017 49.28 48.82 18.38
N ALA A 1018 49.73 47.59 18.63
CA ALA A 1018 48.85 46.43 18.74
C ALA A 1018 47.95 46.52 19.97
N LEU A 1019 48.47 46.91 21.14
CA LEU A 1019 47.68 47.12 22.36
C LEU A 1019 46.65 48.25 22.20
N GLU A 1020 46.98 49.34 21.51
CA GLU A 1020 46.04 50.43 21.24
C GLU A 1020 44.88 49.99 20.34
N SER A 1021 45.20 49.28 19.26
CA SER A 1021 44.21 48.75 18.33
C SER A 1021 43.30 47.71 19.00
N LEU A 1022 43.88 46.81 19.81
CA LEU A 1022 43.15 45.81 20.57
C LEU A 1022 42.27 46.45 21.66
N THR A 1023 42.76 47.50 22.33
CA THR A 1023 41.97 48.23 23.33
C THR A 1023 40.75 48.89 22.69
N GLN A 1024 40.93 49.55 21.55
CA GLN A 1024 39.83 50.19 20.86
C GLN A 1024 38.77 49.16 20.44
N LEU A 1025 39.19 48.07 19.80
CA LEU A 1025 38.27 47.06 19.31
C LEU A 1025 37.52 46.36 20.46
N LEU A 1026 38.22 45.94 21.52
CA LEU A 1026 37.56 45.28 22.66
C LEU A 1026 36.63 46.23 23.43
N THR A 1027 36.95 47.52 23.50
CA THR A 1027 36.04 48.50 24.13
C THR A 1027 34.75 48.65 23.33
N GLU A 1028 34.85 48.71 22.00
CA GLU A 1028 33.68 48.82 21.12
C GLU A 1028 32.85 47.52 21.12
N HIS A 1029 33.52 46.37 21.05
CA HIS A 1029 32.93 45.04 21.06
C HIS A 1029 32.18 44.75 22.37
N PHE A 1030 32.84 44.91 23.52
CA PHE A 1030 32.21 44.68 24.84
C PHE A 1030 31.02 45.63 25.08
N ALA A 1031 31.12 46.89 24.65
CA ALA A 1031 29.99 47.81 24.74
C ALA A 1031 28.81 47.39 23.85
N HIS A 1032 29.08 46.78 22.71
CA HIS A 1032 28.06 46.24 21.82
C HIS A 1032 27.36 45.03 22.46
N GLU A 1033 28.11 44.12 23.07
CA GLU A 1033 27.61 42.90 23.70
C GLU A 1033 26.78 43.17 24.96
N GLU A 1034 27.25 44.09 25.81
CA GLU A 1034 26.60 44.50 27.05
C GLU A 1034 25.32 45.31 26.84
N HIS A 1035 25.12 45.87 25.64
CA HIS A 1035 23.94 46.66 25.34
C HIS A 1035 22.65 45.83 25.48
N GLN A 1036 21.53 46.46 25.88
CA GLN A 1036 20.26 45.75 26.10
C GLN A 1036 19.75 44.99 24.86
N LYS A 1037 20.15 45.44 23.65
CA LYS A 1037 19.86 44.79 22.36
C LYS A 1037 21.05 43.98 21.79
N GLY A 1038 22.17 43.97 22.50
CA GLY A 1038 23.38 43.20 22.16
C GLY A 1038 23.28 41.74 22.61
N PHE A 1039 24.38 41.01 22.43
CA PHE A 1039 24.45 39.58 22.70
C PHE A 1039 24.00 39.19 24.10
N TYR A 1040 24.59 39.79 25.14
CA TYR A 1040 24.25 39.49 26.54
C TYR A 1040 22.87 39.98 26.94
N GLY A 1041 22.42 41.10 26.37
CA GLY A 1041 21.06 41.63 26.57
C GLY A 1041 19.98 40.69 26.02
N LEU A 1042 20.20 40.13 24.83
CA LEU A 1042 19.29 39.16 24.22
C LEU A 1042 19.33 37.82 24.95
N LEU A 1043 20.52 37.26 25.23
CA LEU A 1043 20.68 35.98 25.92
C LEU A 1043 20.02 35.99 27.32
N SER A 1044 20.20 37.07 28.08
CA SER A 1044 19.59 37.22 29.42
C SER A 1044 18.06 37.38 29.39
N ALA A 1045 17.51 37.83 28.26
CA ALA A 1045 16.08 37.99 28.05
C ALA A 1045 15.42 36.69 27.55
N THR A 1046 16.12 35.90 26.73
CA THR A 1046 15.60 34.64 26.17
C THR A 1046 15.82 33.45 27.08
N SER A 1047 16.92 33.41 27.82
CA SER A 1047 17.39 32.24 28.55
C SER A 1047 17.85 32.65 29.97
N PRO A 1048 16.89 32.92 30.90
CA PRO A 1048 17.16 33.49 32.22
C PRO A 1048 18.17 32.71 33.08
N GLU A 1049 18.32 31.41 32.84
CA GLU A 1049 19.28 30.52 33.49
C GLU A 1049 20.74 30.94 33.28
N TYR A 1050 21.05 31.67 32.19
CA TYR A 1050 22.40 32.14 31.90
C TYR A 1050 22.73 33.52 32.51
N ARG A 1051 21.80 34.19 33.19
CA ARG A 1051 22.02 35.55 33.74
C ARG A 1051 23.21 35.63 34.70
N ALA A 1052 23.40 34.61 35.54
CA ALA A 1052 24.53 34.56 36.48
C ALA A 1052 25.88 34.43 35.75
N LEU A 1053 25.90 33.66 34.65
CA LEU A 1053 27.09 33.48 33.83
C LEU A 1053 27.39 34.75 33.01
N VAL A 1054 26.38 35.37 32.41
CA VAL A 1054 26.49 36.66 31.70
C VAL A 1054 27.05 37.75 32.63
N ALA A 1055 26.54 37.85 33.87
CA ALA A 1055 27.08 38.79 34.84
C ALA A 1055 28.58 38.55 35.13
N GLY A 1056 29.03 37.29 35.12
CA GLY A 1056 30.45 36.93 35.25
C GLY A 1056 31.28 37.33 34.03
N MET A 1057 30.76 37.13 32.81
CA MET A 1057 31.43 37.54 31.57
C MET A 1057 31.60 39.07 31.49
N ILE A 1058 30.60 39.84 31.90
CA ILE A 1058 30.65 41.31 31.96
C ILE A 1058 31.69 41.80 32.98
N GLU A 1059 31.86 41.10 34.10
CA GLU A 1059 32.93 41.45 35.05
C GLU A 1059 34.31 41.17 34.44
N GLU A 1060 34.44 40.07 33.70
CA GLU A 1060 35.68 39.73 32.99
C GLU A 1060 36.04 40.76 31.91
N HIS A 1061 35.06 41.37 31.22
CA HIS A 1061 35.30 42.49 30.30
C HIS A 1061 36.08 43.62 31.00
N ARG A 1062 35.67 43.98 32.23
CA ARG A 1062 36.33 45.04 33.02
C ARG A 1062 37.75 44.64 33.40
N GLU A 1063 37.98 43.38 33.76
CA GLU A 1063 39.31 42.88 34.07
C GLU A 1063 40.24 42.87 32.86
N LEU A 1064 39.73 42.47 31.69
CA LEU A 1064 40.49 42.45 30.43
C LEU A 1064 40.87 43.87 29.99
N LEU A 1065 39.90 44.80 30.01
CA LEU A 1065 40.16 46.22 29.72
C LEU A 1065 41.11 46.85 30.76
N GLY A 1066 40.98 46.50 32.04
CA GLY A 1066 41.91 46.93 33.09
C GLY A 1066 43.33 46.40 32.88
N THR A 1067 43.48 45.15 32.46
CA THR A 1067 44.77 44.54 32.13
C THR A 1067 45.40 45.22 30.92
N LEU A 1068 44.62 45.49 29.87
CA LEU A 1068 45.04 46.24 28.70
C LEU A 1068 45.53 47.65 29.07
N GLN A 1069 44.78 48.37 29.90
CA GLN A 1069 45.16 49.71 30.35
C GLN A 1069 46.48 49.68 31.14
N GLN A 1070 46.67 48.71 32.04
CA GLN A 1070 47.92 48.55 32.78
C GLN A 1070 49.10 48.27 31.86
N LEU A 1071 48.92 47.43 30.82
CA LEU A 1071 49.97 47.14 29.86
C LEU A 1071 50.30 48.36 28.99
N ARG A 1072 49.29 49.14 28.58
CA ARG A 1072 49.49 50.41 27.87
C ARG A 1072 50.20 51.47 28.70
N GLU A 1073 49.96 51.55 30.01
CA GLU A 1073 50.71 52.48 30.86
C GLU A 1073 52.16 52.01 31.07
N ARG A 1074 52.40 50.70 31.08
CA ARG A 1074 53.77 50.15 31.13
C ARG A 1074 54.55 50.40 29.85
N THR A 1075 53.92 50.41 28.68
CA THR A 1075 54.61 50.78 27.42
C THR A 1075 55.01 52.26 27.35
N LYS A 1076 54.35 53.13 28.13
CA LYS A 1076 54.73 54.54 28.29
C LYS A 1076 55.84 54.75 29.35
N GLY A 1077 56.13 53.74 30.16
CA GLY A 1077 57.23 53.71 31.13
C GLY A 1077 58.54 53.18 30.54
N GLN A 1078 59.59 53.04 31.35
CA GLN A 1078 60.90 52.48 30.94
C GLN A 1078 60.89 50.95 30.73
N ALA A 1079 59.77 50.33 30.34
CA ALA A 1079 59.67 48.88 30.13
C ALA A 1079 60.28 48.47 28.78
N THR A 1080 60.95 47.32 28.73
CA THR A 1080 61.47 46.75 27.47
C THR A 1080 60.44 45.82 26.83
N SER A 1081 60.57 45.55 25.52
CA SER A 1081 59.72 44.58 24.84
C SER A 1081 59.81 43.18 25.45
N SER A 1082 60.97 42.83 26.06
CA SER A 1082 61.16 41.55 26.75
C SER A 1082 60.35 41.43 28.04
N ASP A 1083 60.09 42.55 28.73
CA ASP A 1083 59.29 42.57 29.97
C ASP A 1083 57.79 42.44 29.69
N LEU A 1084 57.36 42.90 28.52
CA LEU A 1084 55.95 42.97 28.13
C LEU A 1084 55.46 41.75 27.37
N ALA A 1085 56.33 41.04 26.66
CA ALA A 1085 55.95 39.89 25.84
C ALA A 1085 55.25 38.76 26.63
N PRO A 1086 55.70 38.34 27.84
CA PRO A 1086 55.00 37.32 28.61
C PRO A 1086 53.61 37.76 29.08
N LEU A 1087 53.46 39.05 29.42
CA LEU A 1087 52.19 39.61 29.87
C LEU A 1087 51.20 39.80 28.71
N ALA A 1088 51.70 40.19 27.53
CA ALA A 1088 50.93 40.28 26.30
C ALA A 1088 50.44 38.90 25.83
N GLY A 1089 51.29 37.87 25.92
CA GLY A 1089 50.91 36.48 25.66
C GLY A 1089 49.84 35.97 26.63
N ALA A 1090 49.96 36.28 27.92
CA ALA A 1090 48.96 35.93 28.93
C ALA A 1090 47.61 36.63 28.67
N LEU A 1091 47.64 37.91 28.29
CA LEU A 1091 46.43 38.64 27.89
C LEU A 1091 45.78 38.01 26.65
N GLY A 1092 46.57 37.70 25.62
CA GLY A 1092 46.08 37.06 24.40
C GLY A 1092 45.40 35.71 24.65
N ALA A 1093 45.96 34.90 25.56
CA ALA A 1093 45.34 33.64 25.96
C ALA A 1093 44.01 33.85 26.70
N ARG A 1094 43.94 34.86 27.59
CA ARG A 1094 42.69 35.19 28.29
C ARG A 1094 41.60 35.70 27.35
N VAL A 1095 41.95 36.51 26.35
CA VAL A 1095 40.99 37.00 25.33
C VAL A 1095 40.44 35.82 24.52
N ARG A 1096 41.29 34.89 24.05
CA ARG A 1096 40.81 33.70 23.32
C ARG A 1096 39.93 32.78 24.17
N ASP A 1097 40.26 32.60 25.45
CA ASP A 1097 39.42 31.81 26.36
C ASP A 1097 38.04 32.46 26.58
N HIS A 1098 38.01 33.78 26.69
CA HIS A 1098 36.78 34.55 26.80
C HIS A 1098 35.91 34.40 25.53
N GLU A 1099 36.49 34.61 24.33
CA GLU A 1099 35.80 34.43 23.04
C GLU A 1099 35.27 32.99 22.85
N ALA A 1100 36.04 31.98 23.26
CA ALA A 1100 35.61 30.59 23.17
C ALA A 1100 34.40 30.30 24.07
N ARG A 1101 34.37 30.84 25.29
CA ARG A 1101 33.22 30.73 26.19
C ARG A 1101 32.00 31.47 25.65
N GLU A 1102 32.23 32.62 25.04
CA GLU A 1102 31.18 33.40 24.41
C GLU A 1102 30.54 32.66 23.22
N MET A 1103 31.36 31.99 22.41
CA MET A 1103 30.89 31.15 21.30
C MET A 1103 30.08 29.94 21.76
N VAL A 1104 30.35 29.38 22.95
CA VAL A 1104 29.51 28.34 23.55
C VAL A 1104 28.15 28.93 23.95
N LEU A 1105 28.12 30.14 24.52
CA LEU A 1105 26.88 30.83 24.86
C LEU A 1105 26.07 31.22 23.62
N ALA A 1106 26.73 31.54 22.51
CA ALA A 1106 26.06 31.92 21.27
C ALA A 1106 25.22 30.78 20.69
N ARG A 1107 25.63 29.53 20.90
CA ARG A 1107 24.85 28.34 20.51
C ARG A 1107 23.57 28.16 21.33
N ALA A 1108 23.52 28.70 22.54
CA ALA A 1108 22.34 28.63 23.42
C ALA A 1108 21.25 29.68 23.08
N LEU A 1109 21.49 30.52 22.06
CA LEU A 1109 20.56 31.56 21.58
C LEU A 1109 19.65 31.07 20.43
N HIS A 1110 19.83 29.82 19.97
CA HIS A 1110 18.92 29.06 19.09
C HIS A 1110 18.05 28.12 19.92
#